data_AF-A0A7X2LUS1-F1
#
_entry.id   AF-A0A7X2LUS1-F1
#
_cell.length_a   1.000
_cell.length_b   1.000
_cell.length_c   1.000
_cell.angle_alpha   90.00
_cell.angle_beta   90.00
_cell.angle_gamma   90.00
#
_symmetry.space_group_name_H-M   'P 1'
#
loop_
_entity.id
_entity.type
_entity.pdbx_description
1 polymer ?
#
loop_
_entity_poly.entity_id
_entity_poly.type
_entity_poly.pdbx_seq_one_letter_code
_entity_poly.pdbx_strand_id
1 'polypeptide(L)'
;MANIKNAAATAKNMRGAIQVTVHDTQTGAPVVNAAIKLYEARNRQGERMHACDVDEVKKWVPDDAQLVATGFTGQDGAVLFDQREPGAYIAAYDNIVPMRMDALYYQCAAVMHGCTENICFDFAFNPTVTLSYENNCQPVGEHCAFVGDKAFAEVHVDGDGPLDESQVKIVARSPWLQRSDDRHTFVSSLRHSGIHRFEAQVLFARRGKPAAIIVGPGHLPGHDHGQSAAGMPMARNGAGASLTAEELAGVLSPGSMAGLKVAADIEVDQRTPTPISGNLGVSLSRSETEPTEDLPLWTLIRNSTEALGFNNYLKFIDQLFCDAPVGGLSEFERQRFVAKGAMFNNLKGRRLLPFNDADSYRVLKAATEAFVMVNCGILSLPLAFNPAEDAAYLDRRDIPNGGDLAQVLAGDYLEVVDGSTLTLPYLAVIRRKLPDIPIHLGPKEADADLCFGIIQERLSNPCLLELIWSYWQEEGMLVQTMNAITQRFQNLRAPGIGPDPLANTEIDMLRPLNNLLWGYTQDEQHRLSVVRRNYEYDHHYGIRLDGKAVRQFRPADSRSKFLEAFHHLLRLLTAFYRQDDDTTVKADAFPVLNALKEIHLILSQGAHNQFGDLPSTARIEMLMQQWLLARPEFREFLPTRVMVAYPEPWMDRVDAMKKLQNWTDTSVVHFRSLALFGEQLLLSIRYGNWSDVYESTQAFNWARFWRPQAQGYIHAYRAATGVDLSVDGADPAADSTLPSVLLRQRLTQQHQRA
;
A
#
# COMPACT_ATOMS: atom_id res chain seq x y z
N MET A 1 -77.38 -28.30 -48.31
CA MET A 1 -76.74 -26.96 -48.42
C MET A 1 -77.00 -26.10 -47.18
N ALA A 2 -76.51 -26.52 -46.01
CA ALA A 2 -76.48 -25.69 -44.80
C ALA A 2 -75.42 -26.28 -43.84
N ASN A 3 -74.14 -26.06 -44.14
CA ASN A 3 -73.04 -26.17 -43.15
C ASN A 3 -71.65 -25.73 -43.68
N ILE A 4 -71.47 -25.50 -44.98
CA ILE A 4 -70.17 -25.02 -45.51
C ILE A 4 -70.00 -23.49 -45.35
N LYS A 5 -71.09 -22.72 -45.24
CA LYS A 5 -71.02 -21.26 -45.00
C LYS A 5 -70.60 -20.88 -43.57
N ASN A 6 -70.76 -21.77 -42.58
CA ASN A 6 -70.39 -21.48 -41.19
C ASN A 6 -68.91 -21.75 -40.88
N ALA A 7 -68.23 -22.63 -41.61
CA ALA A 7 -66.78 -22.86 -41.48
C ALA A 7 -65.94 -21.72 -42.12
N ALA A 8 -66.40 -21.17 -43.25
CA ALA A 8 -65.74 -20.01 -43.88
C ALA A 8 -65.91 -18.71 -43.08
N ALA A 9 -67.03 -18.56 -42.35
CA ALA A 9 -67.26 -17.41 -41.46
C ALA A 9 -66.43 -17.49 -40.16
N THR A 10 -66.13 -18.70 -39.65
CA THR A 10 -65.24 -18.89 -38.49
C THR A 10 -63.76 -18.79 -38.86
N ALA A 11 -63.35 -19.19 -40.06
CA ALA A 11 -61.97 -19.01 -40.54
C ALA A 11 -61.54 -17.53 -40.64
N LYS A 12 -62.46 -16.61 -41.01
CA LYS A 12 -62.17 -15.17 -41.06
C LYS A 12 -61.82 -14.53 -39.71
N ASN A 13 -62.14 -15.17 -38.59
CA ASN A 13 -61.81 -14.67 -37.25
C ASN A 13 -60.62 -15.39 -36.60
N MET A 14 -60.02 -16.40 -37.25
CA MET A 14 -58.83 -17.05 -36.72
C MET A 14 -57.58 -16.22 -37.02
N ARG A 15 -56.91 -15.76 -35.96
CA ARG A 15 -55.61 -15.10 -36.04
C ARG A 15 -54.51 -16.14 -36.24
N GLY A 16 -53.48 -15.81 -37.01
CA GLY A 16 -52.31 -16.67 -37.22
C GLY A 16 -51.21 -16.41 -36.19
N ALA A 17 -50.06 -17.05 -36.38
CA ALA A 17 -48.88 -16.87 -35.54
C ALA A 17 -47.59 -16.89 -36.37
N ILE A 18 -46.50 -16.35 -35.80
CA ILE A 18 -45.15 -16.45 -36.36
C ILE A 18 -44.24 -17.01 -35.29
N GLN A 19 -43.57 -18.13 -35.57
CA GLN A 19 -42.51 -18.66 -34.75
C GLN A 19 -41.16 -18.30 -35.36
N VAL A 20 -40.26 -17.74 -34.56
CA VAL A 20 -38.89 -17.40 -34.99
C VAL A 20 -37.91 -18.23 -34.17
N THR A 21 -37.00 -18.92 -34.85
CA THR A 21 -35.93 -19.70 -34.22
C THR A 21 -34.57 -19.12 -34.56
N VAL A 22 -33.62 -19.20 -33.62
CA VAL A 22 -32.25 -18.73 -33.80
C VAL A 22 -31.26 -19.79 -33.33
N HIS A 23 -30.38 -20.24 -34.23
CA HIS A 23 -29.40 -21.29 -33.97
C HIS A 23 -28.01 -20.95 -34.51
N ASP A 24 -26.99 -21.55 -33.91
CA ASP A 24 -25.66 -21.64 -34.50
C ASP A 24 -25.62 -22.73 -35.57
N THR A 25 -25.05 -22.41 -36.74
CA THR A 25 -25.08 -23.26 -37.94
C THR A 25 -24.22 -24.52 -37.78
N GLN A 26 -23.12 -24.45 -37.03
CA GLN A 26 -22.17 -25.55 -36.92
C GLN A 26 -22.52 -26.51 -35.78
N THR A 27 -22.84 -25.95 -34.61
CA THR A 27 -23.14 -26.73 -33.40
C THR A 27 -24.61 -27.09 -33.26
N GLY A 28 -25.51 -26.38 -33.97
CA GLY A 28 -26.96 -26.47 -33.80
C GLY A 28 -27.45 -25.90 -32.46
N ALA A 29 -26.56 -25.26 -31.68
CA ALA A 29 -26.89 -24.76 -30.36
C ALA A 29 -27.90 -23.60 -30.47
N PRO A 30 -28.98 -23.59 -29.66
CA PRO A 30 -29.94 -22.50 -29.65
C PRO A 30 -29.33 -21.23 -29.08
N VAL A 31 -29.66 -20.09 -29.69
CA VAL A 31 -29.32 -18.77 -29.13
C VAL A 31 -30.46 -18.34 -28.22
N VAL A 32 -30.20 -18.31 -26.92
CA VAL A 32 -31.20 -18.01 -25.88
C VAL A 32 -31.29 -16.49 -25.68
N ASN A 33 -32.49 -15.96 -25.41
CA ASN A 33 -32.74 -14.54 -25.17
C ASN A 33 -32.35 -13.60 -26.34
N ALA A 34 -32.35 -14.12 -27.56
CA ALA A 34 -32.20 -13.33 -28.78
C ALA A 34 -33.42 -12.44 -29.00
N ALA A 35 -33.19 -11.15 -29.21
CA ALA A 35 -34.22 -10.15 -29.44
C ALA A 35 -34.69 -10.18 -30.91
N ILE A 36 -35.97 -10.47 -31.10
CA ILE A 36 -36.64 -10.46 -32.40
C ILE A 36 -37.64 -9.31 -32.42
N LYS A 37 -37.46 -8.38 -33.35
CA LYS A 37 -38.42 -7.29 -33.62
C LYS A 37 -39.29 -7.68 -34.81
N LEU A 38 -40.59 -7.69 -34.61
CA LEU A 38 -41.57 -8.01 -35.64
C LEU A 38 -42.24 -6.74 -36.15
N TYR A 39 -42.14 -6.50 -37.45
CA TYR A 39 -42.70 -5.33 -38.14
C TYR A 39 -43.85 -5.73 -39.06
N GLU A 40 -44.86 -4.88 -39.19
CA GLU A 40 -45.88 -5.02 -40.24
C GLU A 40 -45.28 -4.60 -41.58
N ALA A 41 -45.32 -5.49 -42.59
CA ALA A 41 -44.73 -5.19 -43.89
C ALA A 41 -45.60 -4.20 -44.67
N ARG A 42 -45.01 -3.10 -45.14
CA ARG A 42 -45.65 -2.09 -45.98
C ARG A 42 -44.86 -1.85 -47.24
N ASN A 43 -45.56 -1.60 -48.34
CA ASN A 43 -44.93 -1.21 -49.61
C ASN A 43 -44.45 0.26 -49.54
N ARG A 44 -43.71 0.71 -50.56
CA ARG A 44 -43.24 2.10 -50.70
C ARG A 44 -44.32 3.19 -50.64
N GLN A 45 -45.58 2.84 -50.89
CA GLN A 45 -46.72 3.76 -50.83
C GLN A 45 -47.34 3.82 -49.42
N GLY A 46 -46.81 3.05 -48.47
CA GLY A 46 -47.27 2.97 -47.09
C GLY A 46 -48.45 2.01 -46.90
N GLU A 47 -48.83 1.24 -47.92
CA GLU A 47 -49.93 0.28 -47.85
C GLU A 47 -49.46 -1.06 -47.29
N ARG A 48 -50.32 -1.72 -46.51
CA ARG A 48 -50.02 -3.03 -45.89
C ARG A 48 -49.87 -4.11 -46.96
N MET A 49 -48.79 -4.87 -46.87
CA MET A 49 -48.51 -6.00 -47.76
C MET A 49 -49.29 -7.23 -47.30
N HIS A 50 -49.95 -7.91 -48.25
CA HIS A 50 -50.65 -9.17 -47.99
C HIS A 50 -49.78 -10.41 -48.24
N ALA A 51 -48.69 -10.26 -49.00
CA ALA A 51 -47.70 -11.30 -49.27
C ALA A 51 -46.29 -10.68 -49.30
N CYS A 52 -45.27 -11.51 -49.10
CA CYS A 52 -43.88 -11.07 -49.14
C CYS A 52 -43.43 -10.82 -50.58
N ASP A 53 -43.32 -9.55 -50.96
CA ASP A 53 -42.71 -9.13 -52.22
C ASP A 53 -41.20 -8.95 -52.04
N VAL A 54 -40.41 -9.68 -52.83
CA VAL A 54 -38.96 -9.71 -52.72
C VAL A 54 -38.31 -8.36 -53.03
N ASP A 55 -38.84 -7.58 -53.98
CA ASP A 55 -38.24 -6.32 -54.41
C ASP A 55 -38.55 -5.17 -53.44
N GLU A 56 -39.71 -5.23 -52.77
CA GLU A 56 -40.06 -4.33 -51.66
C GLU A 56 -39.25 -4.70 -50.39
N VAL A 57 -39.17 -5.99 -50.05
CA VAL A 57 -38.42 -6.46 -48.86
C VAL A 57 -36.92 -6.17 -48.97
N LYS A 58 -36.30 -6.33 -50.15
CA LYS A 58 -34.87 -6.00 -50.35
C LYS A 58 -34.52 -4.54 -50.08
N LYS A 59 -35.50 -3.64 -50.15
CA LYS A 59 -35.32 -2.19 -49.98
C LYS A 59 -35.96 -1.69 -48.68
N TRP A 60 -36.42 -2.62 -47.85
CA TRP A 60 -37.03 -2.32 -46.57
C TRP A 60 -35.99 -1.77 -45.59
N VAL A 61 -36.44 -0.80 -44.79
CA VAL A 61 -35.67 -0.19 -43.71
C VAL A 61 -36.57 -0.21 -42.46
N PRO A 62 -36.03 -0.55 -41.27
CA PRO A 62 -36.81 -0.60 -40.05
C PRO A 62 -37.41 0.77 -39.71
N ASP A 63 -38.72 0.78 -39.46
CA ASP A 63 -39.49 1.95 -39.02
C ASP A 63 -40.22 1.61 -37.72
N ASP A 64 -39.92 2.36 -36.65
CA ASP A 64 -40.53 2.15 -35.33
C ASP A 64 -42.06 2.31 -35.36
N ALA A 65 -42.62 3.07 -36.31
CA ALA A 65 -44.06 3.20 -36.49
C ALA A 65 -44.74 1.90 -36.97
N GLN A 66 -43.96 0.98 -37.56
CA GLN A 66 -44.43 -0.31 -38.08
C GLN A 66 -44.11 -1.47 -37.13
N LEU A 67 -43.48 -1.20 -35.99
CA LEU A 67 -43.11 -2.23 -35.00
C LEU A 67 -44.38 -2.76 -34.32
N VAL A 68 -44.62 -4.06 -34.47
CA VAL A 68 -45.79 -4.76 -33.96
C VAL A 68 -45.52 -5.37 -32.60
N ALA A 69 -44.35 -6.00 -32.43
CA ALA A 69 -43.95 -6.64 -31.19
C ALA A 69 -42.43 -6.80 -31.11
N THR A 70 -41.91 -6.93 -29.88
CA THR A 70 -40.55 -7.42 -29.63
C THR A 70 -40.66 -8.66 -28.75
N GLY A 71 -40.02 -9.75 -29.17
CA GLY A 71 -39.99 -11.01 -28.45
C GLY A 71 -38.55 -11.46 -28.20
N PHE A 72 -38.37 -12.38 -27.27
CA PHE A 72 -37.06 -12.95 -26.92
C PHE A 72 -37.13 -14.47 -27.02
N THR A 73 -36.10 -15.10 -27.58
CA THR A 73 -36.05 -16.57 -27.69
C THR A 73 -35.93 -17.25 -26.32
N GLY A 74 -36.59 -18.38 -26.16
CA GLY A 74 -36.53 -19.24 -24.98
C GLY A 74 -35.29 -20.15 -24.95
N GLN A 75 -35.29 -21.13 -24.04
CA GLN A 75 -34.21 -22.11 -23.88
C GLN A 75 -34.00 -22.99 -25.14
N ASP A 76 -35.06 -23.16 -25.94
CA ASP A 76 -35.05 -23.89 -27.22
C ASP A 76 -34.60 -23.01 -28.40
N GLY A 77 -34.27 -21.73 -28.15
CA GLY A 77 -33.91 -20.78 -29.19
C GLY A 77 -35.09 -20.26 -30.00
N ALA A 78 -36.33 -20.47 -29.54
CA ALA A 78 -37.54 -20.08 -30.26
C ALA A 78 -38.35 -18.99 -29.54
N VAL A 79 -39.04 -18.16 -30.31
CA VAL A 79 -40.05 -17.20 -29.82
C VAL A 79 -41.31 -17.29 -30.69
N LEU A 80 -42.48 -17.30 -30.05
CA LEU A 80 -43.77 -17.35 -30.72
C LEU A 80 -44.51 -16.02 -30.60
N PHE A 81 -44.84 -15.40 -31.73
CA PHE A 81 -45.73 -14.25 -31.82
C PHE A 81 -47.13 -14.73 -32.20
N ASP A 82 -47.98 -14.92 -31.21
CA ASP A 82 -49.36 -15.38 -31.40
C ASP A 82 -50.33 -14.23 -31.75
N GLN A 83 -51.55 -14.57 -32.14
CA GLN A 83 -52.63 -13.62 -32.41
C GLN A 83 -52.30 -12.54 -33.46
N ARG A 84 -51.63 -12.90 -34.56
CA ARG A 84 -51.35 -11.98 -35.67
C ARG A 84 -52.50 -11.96 -36.68
N GLU A 85 -52.83 -10.78 -37.17
CA GLU A 85 -53.77 -10.64 -38.29
C GLU A 85 -53.13 -11.17 -39.58
N PRO A 86 -53.91 -11.72 -40.53
CA PRO A 86 -53.34 -12.18 -41.79
C PRO A 86 -52.69 -11.03 -42.58
N GLY A 87 -51.50 -11.26 -43.11
CA GLY A 87 -50.70 -10.26 -43.81
C GLY A 87 -49.21 -10.59 -43.74
N ALA A 88 -48.40 -9.80 -44.44
CA ALA A 88 -46.96 -9.96 -44.42
C ALA A 88 -46.33 -9.22 -43.22
N TYR A 89 -45.36 -9.88 -42.59
CA TYR A 89 -44.59 -9.34 -41.48
C TYR A 89 -43.11 -9.56 -41.72
N ILE A 90 -42.27 -8.67 -41.21
CA ILE A 90 -40.81 -8.76 -41.28
C ILE A 90 -40.29 -8.99 -39.87
N ALA A 91 -39.66 -10.15 -39.64
CA ALA A 91 -38.93 -10.40 -38.41
C ALA A 91 -37.48 -9.98 -38.60
N ALA A 92 -36.97 -9.13 -37.72
CA ALA A 92 -35.59 -8.65 -37.71
C ALA A 92 -34.88 -9.10 -36.43
N TYR A 93 -33.66 -9.63 -36.60
CA TYR A 93 -32.77 -10.02 -35.51
C TYR A 93 -32.01 -8.78 -34.99
N ASP A 94 -32.23 -8.44 -33.72
CA ASP A 94 -31.84 -7.15 -33.13
C ASP A 94 -30.58 -7.23 -32.25
N ASN A 95 -29.90 -8.38 -32.21
CA ASN A 95 -28.59 -8.53 -31.58
C ASN A 95 -27.45 -8.35 -32.60
N ILE A 96 -26.26 -8.07 -32.08
CA ILE A 96 -25.06 -8.01 -32.91
C ILE A 96 -24.69 -9.40 -33.41
N VAL A 97 -24.13 -9.46 -34.63
CA VAL A 97 -23.55 -10.68 -35.19
C VAL A 97 -22.10 -10.33 -35.50
N PRO A 98 -21.11 -10.85 -34.75
CA PRO A 98 -19.72 -10.38 -34.80
C PRO A 98 -19.11 -10.32 -36.21
N MET A 99 -19.41 -11.31 -37.05
CA MET A 99 -18.90 -11.39 -38.42
C MET A 99 -19.39 -10.27 -39.35
N ARG A 100 -20.54 -9.64 -39.07
CA ARG A 100 -21.08 -8.50 -39.83
C ARG A 100 -21.85 -7.53 -38.91
N MET A 101 -21.09 -6.63 -38.31
CA MET A 101 -21.63 -5.64 -37.37
C MET A 101 -22.55 -4.60 -38.04
N ASP A 102 -22.37 -4.34 -39.33
CA ASP A 102 -23.11 -3.37 -40.14
C ASP A 102 -24.44 -3.90 -40.73
N ALA A 103 -24.59 -5.22 -40.84
CA ALA A 103 -25.75 -5.84 -41.49
C ALA A 103 -26.91 -6.10 -40.53
N LEU A 104 -28.12 -5.60 -40.85
CA LEU A 104 -29.36 -6.02 -40.18
C LEU A 104 -29.90 -7.29 -40.86
N TYR A 105 -30.13 -8.35 -40.09
CA TYR A 105 -30.69 -9.59 -40.59
C TYR A 105 -32.20 -9.62 -40.40
N TYR A 106 -32.95 -9.82 -41.48
CA TYR A 106 -34.40 -9.86 -41.45
C TYR A 106 -34.97 -10.81 -42.50
N GLN A 107 -36.15 -11.35 -42.24
CA GLN A 107 -36.90 -12.21 -43.16
C GLN A 107 -38.37 -11.86 -43.14
N CYS A 108 -39.05 -12.03 -44.28
CA CYS A 108 -40.48 -11.78 -44.41
C CYS A 108 -41.26 -13.09 -44.37
N ALA A 109 -42.36 -13.12 -43.60
CA ALA A 109 -43.33 -14.21 -43.61
C ALA A 109 -44.76 -13.68 -43.82
N ALA A 110 -45.55 -14.39 -44.62
CA ALA A 110 -46.95 -14.06 -44.90
C ALA A 110 -47.88 -14.93 -44.06
N VAL A 111 -48.49 -14.34 -43.03
CA VAL A 111 -49.36 -15.05 -42.09
C VAL A 111 -50.74 -15.26 -42.69
N MET A 112 -51.20 -16.51 -42.69
CA MET A 112 -52.57 -16.88 -43.07
C MET A 112 -53.45 -17.12 -41.84
N HIS A 113 -54.77 -17.09 -42.04
CA HIS A 113 -55.74 -17.35 -40.97
C HIS A 113 -55.50 -18.72 -40.30
N GLY A 114 -55.18 -18.70 -39.00
CA GLY A 114 -55.01 -19.91 -38.17
C GLY A 114 -53.74 -20.72 -38.44
N CYS A 115 -52.82 -20.24 -39.28
CA CYS A 115 -51.53 -20.90 -39.55
C CYS A 115 -50.39 -20.26 -38.73
N THR A 116 -49.40 -21.09 -38.38
CA THR A 116 -48.13 -20.63 -37.80
C THR A 116 -47.06 -20.67 -38.88
N GLU A 117 -46.48 -19.51 -39.19
CA GLU A 117 -45.35 -19.41 -40.12
C GLU A 117 -44.03 -19.45 -39.35
N ASN A 118 -43.02 -20.12 -39.91
CA ASN A 118 -41.73 -20.30 -39.25
C ASN A 118 -40.63 -19.51 -39.96
N ILE A 119 -39.83 -18.77 -39.20
CA ILE A 119 -38.64 -18.06 -39.68
C ILE A 119 -37.43 -18.60 -38.91
N CYS A 120 -36.39 -19.02 -39.63
CA CYS A 120 -35.17 -19.54 -39.04
C CYS A 120 -34.00 -18.58 -39.30
N PHE A 121 -33.31 -18.16 -38.26
CA PHE A 121 -32.02 -17.46 -38.35
C PHE A 121 -30.89 -18.40 -37.96
N ASP A 122 -30.05 -18.72 -38.94
CA ASP A 122 -28.85 -19.54 -38.74
C ASP A 122 -27.62 -18.66 -38.93
N PHE A 123 -26.79 -18.57 -37.87
CA PHE A 123 -25.54 -17.81 -37.88
C PHE A 123 -24.36 -18.75 -37.64
N ALA A 124 -23.23 -18.53 -38.30
CA ALA A 124 -22.02 -19.33 -38.10
C ALA A 124 -21.14 -18.66 -37.04
N PHE A 125 -21.52 -18.76 -35.76
CA PHE A 125 -20.70 -18.20 -34.67
C PHE A 125 -19.45 -19.05 -34.39
N ASN A 126 -19.49 -20.35 -34.74
CA ASN A 126 -18.37 -21.29 -34.66
C ASN A 126 -17.58 -21.21 -33.33
N PRO A 127 -18.24 -21.40 -32.17
CA PRO A 127 -17.56 -21.28 -30.88
C PRO A 127 -16.47 -22.35 -30.72
N THR A 128 -15.24 -21.92 -30.42
CA THR A 128 -14.09 -22.78 -30.14
C THR A 128 -13.62 -22.62 -28.70
N VAL A 129 -13.24 -23.74 -28.07
CA VAL A 129 -12.56 -23.76 -26.77
C VAL A 129 -11.21 -24.44 -26.93
N THR A 130 -10.14 -23.70 -26.67
CA THR A 130 -8.77 -24.22 -26.65
C THR A 130 -8.35 -24.46 -25.21
N LEU A 131 -7.82 -25.65 -24.92
CA LEU A 131 -7.39 -26.05 -23.58
C LEU A 131 -5.86 -26.12 -23.50
N SER A 132 -5.30 -25.56 -22.44
CA SER A 132 -3.88 -25.71 -22.10
C SER A 132 -3.67 -25.93 -20.60
N TYR A 133 -2.52 -26.46 -20.21
CA TYR A 133 -2.26 -26.90 -18.84
C TYR A 133 -0.89 -26.39 -18.34
N GLU A 134 -0.83 -25.93 -17.09
CA GLU A 134 0.42 -25.55 -16.42
C GLU A 134 0.62 -26.29 -15.11
N ASN A 135 1.88 -26.63 -14.82
CA ASN A 135 2.33 -27.13 -13.54
C ASN A 135 3.57 -26.34 -13.11
N ASN A 136 3.59 -25.79 -11.89
CA ASN A 136 4.71 -25.00 -11.36
C ASN A 136 5.21 -23.92 -12.35
N CYS A 137 4.27 -23.21 -12.99
CA CYS A 137 4.55 -22.16 -13.97
C CYS A 137 5.30 -22.63 -15.23
N GLN A 138 5.25 -23.92 -15.55
CA GLN A 138 5.73 -24.47 -16.81
C GLN A 138 4.58 -25.12 -17.59
N PRO A 139 4.53 -24.95 -18.93
CA PRO A 139 3.53 -25.59 -19.76
C PRO A 139 3.71 -27.11 -19.72
N VAL A 140 2.63 -27.83 -19.45
CA VAL A 140 2.58 -29.29 -19.55
C VAL A 140 2.17 -29.64 -20.98
N GLY A 141 2.70 -30.74 -21.53
CA GLY A 141 2.41 -31.15 -22.91
C GLY A 141 0.91 -31.20 -23.22
N GLU A 142 0.54 -30.74 -24.41
CA GLU A 142 -0.83 -30.36 -24.85
C GLU A 142 -1.92 -31.45 -24.72
N HIS A 143 -1.60 -32.66 -24.27
CA HIS A 143 -2.49 -33.82 -24.32
C HIS A 143 -2.66 -34.57 -22.99
N CYS A 144 -2.05 -34.14 -21.88
CA CYS A 144 -2.18 -34.86 -20.60
C CYS A 144 -2.36 -33.88 -19.43
N ALA A 145 -3.57 -33.86 -18.86
CA ALA A 145 -3.89 -33.10 -17.65
C ALA A 145 -3.78 -34.03 -16.42
N PHE A 146 -3.07 -33.59 -15.39
CA PHE A 146 -2.96 -34.35 -14.14
C PHE A 146 -3.62 -33.64 -12.95
N VAL A 147 -4.00 -34.42 -11.94
CA VAL A 147 -4.42 -33.87 -10.65
C VAL A 147 -3.33 -32.96 -10.07
N GLY A 148 -3.70 -31.71 -9.79
CA GLY A 148 -2.81 -30.65 -9.31
C GLY A 148 -2.38 -29.63 -10.38
N ASP A 149 -2.61 -29.91 -11.67
CA ASP A 149 -2.34 -28.95 -12.74
C ASP A 149 -3.39 -27.82 -12.76
N LYS A 150 -3.00 -26.65 -13.27
CA LYS A 150 -3.91 -25.55 -13.61
C LYS A 150 -4.34 -25.71 -15.07
N ALA A 151 -5.63 -25.82 -15.32
CA ALA A 151 -6.20 -25.84 -16.66
C ALA A 151 -6.60 -24.41 -17.06
N PHE A 152 -6.30 -24.06 -18.31
CA PHE A 152 -6.68 -22.81 -18.94
C PHE A 152 -7.59 -23.12 -20.13
N ALA A 153 -8.76 -22.49 -20.16
CA ALA A 153 -9.73 -22.57 -21.24
C ALA A 153 -9.83 -21.22 -21.92
N GLU A 154 -9.44 -21.15 -23.18
CA GLU A 154 -9.54 -19.97 -24.03
C GLU A 154 -10.76 -20.13 -24.96
N VAL A 155 -11.69 -19.19 -24.93
CA VAL A 155 -12.96 -19.27 -25.68
C VAL A 155 -13.01 -18.19 -26.75
N HIS A 156 -13.26 -18.58 -28.00
CA HIS A 156 -13.41 -17.65 -29.13
C HIS A 156 -14.65 -17.97 -29.96
N VAL A 157 -15.25 -16.95 -30.57
CA VAL A 157 -16.28 -17.05 -31.62
C VAL A 157 -15.86 -16.25 -32.84
N ASP A 158 -16.32 -16.66 -34.01
CA ASP A 158 -15.92 -16.04 -35.27
C ASP A 158 -16.25 -14.52 -35.30
N GLY A 159 -15.19 -13.69 -35.38
CA GLY A 159 -15.29 -12.24 -35.50
C GLY A 159 -15.31 -11.45 -34.18
N ASP A 160 -15.05 -12.09 -33.04
CA ASP A 160 -15.00 -11.44 -31.71
C ASP A 160 -13.75 -10.60 -31.44
N GLY A 161 -12.60 -10.92 -32.06
CA GLY A 161 -11.32 -10.26 -31.84
C GLY A 161 -11.35 -8.72 -31.70
N PRO A 162 -12.00 -7.96 -32.60
CA PRO A 162 -12.06 -6.50 -32.53
C PRO A 162 -13.16 -5.94 -31.61
N LEU A 163 -14.05 -6.76 -31.05
CA LEU A 163 -15.21 -6.31 -30.27
C LEU A 163 -14.86 -6.15 -28.79
N ASP A 164 -15.45 -5.21 -28.06
CA ASP A 164 -15.21 -5.01 -26.62
C ASP A 164 -16.19 -5.81 -25.72
N GLU A 165 -16.00 -5.78 -24.39
CA GLU A 165 -16.88 -6.47 -23.42
C GLU A 165 -18.33 -5.96 -23.41
N SER A 166 -18.56 -4.74 -23.92
CA SER A 166 -19.91 -4.19 -24.03
C SER A 166 -20.68 -4.77 -25.22
N GLN A 167 -19.95 -5.35 -26.19
CA GLN A 167 -20.47 -5.97 -27.40
C GLN A 167 -20.56 -7.49 -27.26
N VAL A 168 -19.46 -8.13 -26.87
CA VAL A 168 -19.38 -9.58 -26.64
C VAL A 168 -18.77 -9.84 -25.28
N LYS A 169 -19.48 -10.59 -24.44
CA LYS A 169 -19.00 -10.96 -23.10
C LYS A 169 -19.06 -12.46 -22.90
N ILE A 170 -17.98 -13.05 -22.39
CA ILE A 170 -17.91 -14.49 -22.10
C ILE A 170 -17.96 -14.68 -20.60
N VAL A 171 -18.84 -15.57 -20.13
CA VAL A 171 -18.97 -15.88 -18.70
C VAL A 171 -18.86 -17.39 -18.50
N ALA A 172 -17.83 -17.82 -17.78
CA ALA A 172 -17.62 -19.21 -17.43
C ALA A 172 -18.35 -19.61 -16.13
N ARG A 173 -18.72 -20.89 -16.03
CA ARG A 173 -19.30 -21.48 -14.82
C ARG A 173 -18.23 -21.68 -13.74
N SER A 174 -18.55 -21.37 -12.49
CA SER A 174 -17.72 -21.73 -11.32
C SER A 174 -17.39 -23.24 -11.35
N PRO A 175 -16.14 -23.67 -11.12
CA PRO A 175 -15.04 -22.95 -10.45
C PRO A 175 -14.02 -22.26 -11.37
N TRP A 176 -14.38 -21.96 -12.62
CA TRP A 176 -13.49 -21.26 -13.56
C TRP A 176 -13.49 -19.75 -13.32
N LEU A 177 -12.29 -19.16 -13.21
CA LEU A 177 -12.10 -17.73 -12.96
C LEU A 177 -11.46 -17.07 -14.19
N GLN A 178 -11.95 -15.89 -14.57
CA GLN A 178 -11.38 -15.10 -15.67
C GLN A 178 -9.98 -14.59 -15.28
N ARG A 179 -9.04 -14.65 -16.21
CA ARG A 179 -7.68 -14.13 -16.03
C ARG A 179 -7.69 -12.61 -16.13
N SER A 180 -6.97 -11.90 -15.26
CA SER A 180 -7.04 -10.43 -15.17
C SER A 180 -6.45 -9.69 -16.38
N ASP A 181 -5.62 -10.37 -17.18
CA ASP A 181 -4.93 -9.88 -18.37
C ASP A 181 -5.58 -10.31 -19.70
N ASP A 182 -6.53 -11.25 -19.68
CA ASP A 182 -7.22 -11.75 -20.87
C ASP A 182 -8.68 -12.15 -20.61
N ARG A 183 -9.59 -11.53 -21.35
CA ARG A 183 -11.04 -11.72 -21.27
C ARG A 183 -11.58 -12.98 -21.92
N HIS A 184 -10.78 -13.68 -22.73
CA HIS A 184 -11.16 -14.94 -23.35
C HIS A 184 -10.64 -16.15 -22.57
N THR A 185 -9.74 -15.94 -21.60
CA THR A 185 -9.07 -17.02 -20.87
C THR A 185 -9.61 -17.20 -19.45
N PHE A 186 -9.94 -18.44 -19.12
CA PHE A 186 -10.44 -18.86 -17.81
C PHE A 186 -9.55 -19.93 -17.20
N VAL A 187 -9.30 -19.86 -15.90
CA VAL A 187 -8.43 -20.80 -15.17
C VAL A 187 -9.18 -21.56 -14.08
N SER A 188 -8.87 -22.85 -13.94
CA SER A 188 -9.31 -23.66 -12.79
C SER A 188 -8.27 -24.72 -12.40
N SER A 189 -8.26 -25.12 -11.14
CA SER A 189 -7.35 -26.15 -10.62
C SER A 189 -8.02 -27.53 -10.66
N LEU A 190 -7.31 -28.51 -11.23
CA LEU A 190 -7.82 -29.88 -11.37
C LEU A 190 -7.61 -30.67 -10.08
N ARG A 191 -8.66 -30.83 -9.27
CA ARG A 191 -8.56 -31.35 -7.89
C ARG A 191 -8.77 -32.86 -7.74
N HIS A 192 -9.35 -33.52 -8.72
CA HIS A 192 -9.61 -34.96 -8.69
C HIS A 192 -9.40 -35.56 -10.09
N SER A 193 -9.16 -36.86 -10.16
CA SER A 193 -9.11 -37.58 -11.43
C SER A 193 -10.51 -37.75 -12.02
N GLY A 194 -10.59 -38.02 -13.33
CA GLY A 194 -11.82 -38.18 -14.09
C GLY A 194 -12.15 -36.97 -14.96
N ILE A 195 -13.38 -36.95 -15.51
CA ILE A 195 -13.82 -35.92 -16.45
C ILE A 195 -14.17 -34.63 -15.70
N HIS A 196 -13.49 -33.54 -16.04
CA HIS A 196 -13.87 -32.18 -15.67
C HIS A 196 -14.53 -31.51 -16.87
N ARG A 197 -15.56 -30.71 -16.62
CA ARG A 197 -16.29 -30.01 -17.69
C ARG A 197 -16.12 -28.51 -17.55
N PHE A 198 -15.62 -27.88 -18.60
CA PHE A 198 -15.70 -26.45 -18.80
C PHE A 198 -17.05 -26.11 -19.44
N GLU A 199 -17.75 -25.12 -18.89
CA GLU A 199 -18.98 -24.57 -19.47
C GLU A 199 -18.93 -23.04 -19.40
N ALA A 200 -19.28 -22.39 -20.50
CA ALA A 200 -19.38 -20.94 -20.59
C ALA A 200 -20.58 -20.50 -21.45
N GLN A 201 -20.97 -19.25 -21.30
CA GLN A 201 -21.93 -18.58 -22.17
C GLN A 201 -21.26 -17.39 -22.86
N VAL A 202 -21.42 -17.32 -24.19
CA VAL A 202 -21.04 -16.17 -25.01
C VAL A 202 -22.26 -15.29 -25.17
N LEU A 203 -22.17 -14.04 -24.72
CA LEU A 203 -23.28 -13.09 -24.66
C LEU A 203 -23.10 -12.01 -25.73
N PHE A 204 -24.12 -11.82 -26.56
CA PHE A 204 -24.16 -10.82 -27.64
C PHE A 204 -25.08 -9.66 -27.28
N ALA A 205 -24.53 -8.45 -27.33
CA ALA A 205 -25.27 -7.22 -27.08
C ALA A 205 -26.38 -6.96 -28.12
N ARG A 206 -27.30 -6.06 -27.78
CA ARG A 206 -28.32 -5.55 -28.71
C ARG A 206 -27.74 -4.43 -29.58
N ARG A 207 -28.29 -4.27 -30.78
CA ARG A 207 -27.97 -3.15 -31.68
C ARG A 207 -28.50 -1.83 -31.08
N GLY A 208 -27.72 -0.76 -31.17
CA GLY A 208 -28.13 0.60 -30.77
C GLY A 208 -29.02 1.28 -31.81
N LYS A 209 -29.68 2.41 -31.45
CA LYS A 209 -30.51 3.19 -32.39
C LYS A 209 -29.63 3.85 -33.48
N PRO A 210 -30.07 3.92 -34.75
CA PRO A 210 -29.38 4.71 -35.78
C PRO A 210 -29.32 6.19 -35.38
N ALA A 211 -28.11 6.74 -35.35
CA ALA A 211 -27.90 8.16 -35.11
C ALA A 211 -28.41 8.97 -36.31
N ALA A 212 -29.30 9.94 -36.07
CA ALA A 212 -29.76 10.85 -37.10
C ALA A 212 -28.57 11.68 -37.63
N ILE A 213 -28.30 11.61 -38.93
CA ILE A 213 -27.28 12.42 -39.60
C ILE A 213 -27.73 13.88 -39.54
N ILE A 214 -27.07 14.71 -38.73
CA ILE A 214 -27.22 16.16 -38.77
C ILE A 214 -26.44 16.67 -39.99
N VAL A 215 -27.13 16.96 -41.08
CA VAL A 215 -26.56 17.65 -42.24
C VAL A 215 -26.63 19.16 -41.98
N GLY A 216 -25.48 19.81 -41.75
CA GLY A 216 -25.35 21.26 -41.75
C GLY A 216 -25.44 21.84 -43.18
N PRO A 217 -25.90 23.09 -43.36
CA PRO A 217 -26.12 23.64 -44.69
C PRO A 217 -24.79 24.06 -45.31
N GLY A 218 -24.25 23.28 -46.25
CA GLY A 218 -23.07 23.70 -47.00
C GLY A 218 -22.25 22.64 -47.72
N HIS A 219 -22.84 21.70 -48.46
CA HIS A 219 -22.14 21.04 -49.59
C HIS A 219 -23.14 20.34 -50.53
N LEU A 220 -23.06 20.61 -51.82
CA LEU A 220 -23.80 19.90 -52.88
C LEU A 220 -23.04 18.62 -53.32
N PRO A 221 -23.71 17.62 -53.92
CA PRO A 221 -23.34 16.21 -53.84
C PRO A 221 -22.49 15.72 -55.01
N GLY A 222 -21.54 14.83 -54.73
CA GLY A 222 -20.97 13.88 -55.69
C GLY A 222 -21.57 12.50 -55.45
N HIS A 223 -22.11 11.89 -56.51
CA HIS A 223 -22.67 10.56 -56.57
C HIS A 223 -21.73 9.48 -56.01
N ASP A 224 -22.19 8.67 -55.05
CA ASP A 224 -22.21 7.19 -55.18
C ASP A 224 -22.94 6.51 -54.00
N HIS A 225 -23.80 5.55 -54.39
CA HIS A 225 -24.46 4.49 -53.62
C HIS A 225 -24.77 4.67 -52.12
N GLY A 226 -26.06 4.89 -51.83
CA GLY A 226 -26.62 4.93 -50.48
C GLY A 226 -26.44 3.62 -49.71
N GLN A 227 -25.64 3.67 -48.65
CA GLN A 227 -25.62 2.69 -47.58
C GLN A 227 -26.44 3.23 -46.40
N SER A 228 -27.43 2.44 -45.99
CA SER A 228 -28.24 2.64 -44.78
C SER A 228 -27.32 2.62 -43.56
N ALA A 229 -27.22 3.74 -42.83
CA ALA A 229 -26.48 3.82 -41.58
C ALA A 229 -27.19 3.01 -40.49
N ALA A 230 -26.76 1.77 -40.27
CA ALA A 230 -27.10 1.01 -39.07
C ALA A 230 -26.48 1.68 -37.83
N GLY A 231 -27.25 1.79 -36.75
CA GLY A 231 -26.81 2.50 -35.54
C GLY A 231 -25.60 1.89 -34.85
N MET A 232 -24.75 2.77 -34.30
CA MET A 232 -23.64 2.40 -33.44
C MET A 232 -24.14 1.76 -32.12
N PRO A 233 -23.37 0.84 -31.53
CA PRO A 233 -23.74 0.12 -30.31
C PRO A 233 -23.86 1.05 -29.09
N MET A 234 -24.82 0.76 -28.20
CA MET A 234 -24.92 1.38 -26.88
C MET A 234 -24.15 0.53 -25.87
N ALA A 235 -22.98 1.00 -25.42
CA ALA A 235 -22.28 0.41 -24.29
C ALA A 235 -23.03 0.73 -22.98
N ARG A 236 -23.41 -0.31 -22.21
CA ARG A 236 -23.95 -0.12 -20.86
C ARG A 236 -22.80 -0.26 -19.86
N ASN A 237 -22.42 0.84 -19.23
CA ASN A 237 -21.56 0.83 -18.05
C ASN A 237 -22.28 0.11 -16.90
N GLY A 238 -21.82 -1.09 -16.55
CA GLY A 238 -22.28 -1.86 -15.40
C GLY A 238 -21.14 -2.67 -14.82
N ALA A 239 -20.62 -2.20 -13.69
CA ALA A 239 -19.58 -2.84 -12.89
C ALA A 239 -20.01 -4.25 -12.44
N GLY A 240 -19.00 -5.11 -12.21
CA GLY A 240 -19.10 -6.53 -11.97
C GLY A 240 -20.21 -6.97 -11.00
N ALA A 241 -21.09 -7.83 -11.52
CA ALA A 241 -21.88 -8.77 -10.73
C ALA A 241 -21.62 -10.16 -11.32
N SER A 242 -21.18 -11.09 -10.48
CA SER A 242 -21.06 -12.51 -10.84
C SER A 242 -22.47 -13.08 -11.00
N LEU A 243 -22.76 -13.66 -12.17
CA LEU A 243 -24.07 -14.26 -12.48
C LEU A 243 -24.28 -15.56 -11.68
N THR A 244 -25.51 -15.81 -11.23
CA THR A 244 -25.84 -16.98 -10.40
C THR A 244 -26.01 -18.25 -11.25
N ALA A 245 -25.97 -19.43 -10.62
CA ALA A 245 -26.20 -20.71 -11.28
C ALA A 245 -27.60 -20.84 -11.93
N GLU A 246 -28.58 -20.02 -11.51
CA GLU A 246 -29.93 -19.94 -12.08
C GLU A 246 -29.96 -19.15 -13.40
N GLU A 247 -29.07 -18.17 -13.58
CA GLU A 247 -28.90 -17.44 -14.84
C GLU A 247 -28.17 -18.30 -15.89
N LEU A 248 -27.28 -19.20 -15.43
CA LEU A 248 -26.65 -20.21 -16.28
C LEU A 248 -27.65 -21.26 -16.81
N ALA A 249 -28.82 -21.39 -16.17
CA ALA A 249 -29.92 -22.28 -16.56
C ALA A 249 -30.91 -21.63 -17.56
N GLY A 250 -30.61 -20.44 -18.10
CA GLY A 250 -31.38 -19.86 -19.21
C GLY A 250 -32.60 -19.03 -18.81
N VAL A 251 -32.66 -18.51 -17.59
CA VAL A 251 -33.65 -17.49 -17.20
C VAL A 251 -32.94 -16.13 -17.18
N LEU A 252 -32.68 -15.58 -18.36
CA LEU A 252 -32.22 -14.20 -18.50
C LEU A 252 -33.43 -13.26 -18.37
N SER A 253 -33.31 -12.19 -17.59
CA SER A 253 -34.31 -11.12 -17.59
C SER A 253 -34.46 -10.57 -19.03
N PRO A 254 -35.70 -10.35 -19.53
CA PRO A 254 -35.92 -9.84 -20.88
C PRO A 254 -35.08 -8.58 -21.14
N GLY A 255 -34.18 -8.64 -22.12
CA GLY A 255 -33.38 -7.48 -22.58
C GLY A 255 -31.94 -7.35 -22.05
N SER A 256 -31.34 -8.36 -21.41
CA SER A 256 -29.94 -8.33 -20.97
C SER A 256 -28.93 -8.51 -22.13
N MET A 257 -28.79 -9.72 -22.71
CA MET A 257 -28.00 -10.05 -23.91
C MET A 257 -28.48 -11.40 -24.46
N ALA A 258 -28.22 -11.72 -25.74
CA ALA A 258 -28.47 -13.04 -26.30
C ALA A 258 -27.32 -13.99 -25.97
N GLY A 259 -27.58 -15.22 -25.50
CA GLY A 259 -26.56 -16.16 -25.04
C GLY A 259 -26.43 -17.39 -25.93
N LEU A 260 -25.18 -17.78 -26.24
CA LEU A 260 -24.80 -19.04 -26.87
C LEU A 260 -23.96 -19.87 -25.90
N LYS A 261 -24.37 -21.12 -25.62
CA LYS A 261 -23.65 -21.99 -24.69
C LYS A 261 -22.45 -22.65 -25.37
N VAL A 262 -21.32 -22.70 -24.68
CA VAL A 262 -20.09 -23.39 -25.10
C VAL A 262 -19.61 -24.30 -23.98
N ALA A 263 -19.08 -25.48 -24.32
CA ALA A 263 -18.55 -26.42 -23.34
C ALA A 263 -17.40 -27.25 -23.91
N ALA A 264 -16.50 -27.70 -23.05
CA ALA A 264 -15.43 -28.64 -23.37
C ALA A 264 -15.21 -29.62 -22.21
N ASP A 265 -14.90 -30.87 -22.52
CA ASP A 265 -14.58 -31.90 -21.52
C ASP A 265 -13.05 -32.09 -21.43
N ILE A 266 -12.56 -32.28 -20.21
CA ILE A 266 -11.15 -32.43 -19.85
C ILE A 266 -10.99 -33.76 -19.12
N GLU A 267 -10.17 -34.66 -19.64
CA GLU A 267 -9.85 -35.93 -18.98
C GLU A 267 -8.60 -35.76 -18.10
N VAL A 268 -8.73 -36.04 -16.79
CA VAL A 268 -7.66 -35.81 -15.81
C VAL A 268 -7.19 -37.13 -15.20
N ASP A 269 -5.90 -37.41 -15.36
CA ASP A 269 -5.25 -38.61 -14.83
C ASP A 269 -4.53 -38.37 -13.49
N GLN A 270 -4.32 -39.45 -12.73
CA GLN A 270 -3.51 -39.43 -11.52
C GLN A 270 -2.08 -39.84 -11.84
N ARG A 271 -1.08 -39.04 -11.41
CA ARG A 271 0.33 -39.40 -11.58
C ARG A 271 0.66 -40.66 -10.77
N THR A 272 1.23 -41.66 -11.42
CA THR A 272 1.76 -42.85 -10.74
C THR A 272 2.94 -42.45 -9.85
N PRO A 273 2.93 -42.78 -8.55
CA PRO A 273 4.02 -42.40 -7.65
C PRO A 273 5.33 -43.07 -8.09
N THR A 274 6.32 -42.28 -8.49
CA THR A 274 7.68 -42.76 -8.70
C THR A 274 8.41 -42.78 -7.36
N PRO A 275 9.00 -43.91 -6.92
CA PRO A 275 9.82 -43.93 -5.71
C PRO A 275 11.03 -43.02 -5.92
N ILE A 276 11.19 -42.02 -5.05
CA ILE A 276 12.35 -41.14 -5.05
C ILE A 276 13.51 -41.92 -4.42
N SER A 277 14.44 -42.41 -5.24
CA SER A 277 15.74 -42.89 -4.75
C SER A 277 16.79 -41.79 -4.89
N GLY A 278 17.23 -41.26 -3.75
CA GLY A 278 18.24 -40.21 -3.63
C GLY A 278 18.13 -39.55 -2.26
N ASN A 279 19.22 -38.95 -1.74
CA ASN A 279 19.18 -38.16 -0.51
C ASN A 279 18.24 -36.95 -0.73
N LEU A 280 16.97 -37.09 -0.35
CA LEU A 280 16.08 -35.96 -0.11
C LEU A 280 16.62 -35.21 1.10
N GLY A 281 17.24 -34.06 0.86
CA GLY A 281 17.50 -33.08 1.90
C GLY A 281 16.17 -32.53 2.39
N VAL A 282 15.51 -33.24 3.31
CA VAL A 282 14.38 -32.69 4.07
C VAL A 282 14.97 -31.71 5.07
N SER A 283 15.06 -30.44 4.68
CA SER A 283 15.35 -29.36 5.62
C SER A 283 14.04 -28.93 6.27
N LEU A 284 14.01 -28.95 7.59
CA LEU A 284 12.92 -28.31 8.34
C LEU A 284 12.98 -26.79 8.05
N SER A 285 11.86 -26.21 7.64
CA SER A 285 11.69 -24.76 7.51
C SER A 285 11.08 -24.20 8.80
N ARG A 286 11.28 -22.91 9.06
CA ARG A 286 10.57 -22.24 10.17
C ARG A 286 9.06 -22.26 9.94
N SER A 287 8.31 -22.11 11.02
CA SER A 287 6.85 -21.99 10.96
C SER A 287 6.45 -20.74 10.18
N GLU A 288 5.62 -20.91 9.15
CA GLU A 288 5.00 -19.80 8.42
C GLU A 288 3.98 -19.08 9.32
N THR A 289 3.83 -17.78 9.08
CA THR A 289 2.91 -16.89 9.80
C THR A 289 2.05 -16.14 8.78
N GLU A 290 0.89 -15.64 9.20
CA GLU A 290 -0.01 -14.86 8.33
C GLU A 290 0.41 -13.38 8.33
N PRO A 291 0.21 -12.65 7.21
CA PRO A 291 0.51 -11.21 7.16
C PRO A 291 -0.45 -10.45 8.07
N THR A 292 0.07 -9.47 8.81
CA THR A 292 -0.71 -8.62 9.72
C THR A 292 -0.79 -7.19 9.20
N GLU A 293 -1.92 -6.52 9.46
CA GLU A 293 -2.23 -5.17 8.97
C GLU A 293 -1.26 -4.09 9.49
N ASP A 294 -0.52 -4.33 10.58
CA ASP A 294 0.47 -3.38 11.13
C ASP A 294 1.83 -3.36 10.42
N LEU A 295 2.10 -4.32 9.53
CA LEU A 295 3.39 -4.40 8.81
C LEU A 295 3.77 -3.08 8.11
N PRO A 296 2.83 -2.35 7.47
CA PRO A 296 3.11 -1.04 6.90
C PRO A 296 3.56 -0.01 7.94
N LEU A 297 2.96 0.02 9.14
CA LEU A 297 3.36 0.95 10.22
C LEU A 297 4.82 0.71 10.62
N TRP A 298 5.21 -0.54 10.88
CA TRP A 298 6.57 -0.85 11.31
C TRP A 298 7.59 -0.54 10.22
N THR A 299 7.23 -0.80 8.96
CA THR A 299 8.04 -0.46 7.80
C THR A 299 8.24 1.05 7.68
N LEU A 300 7.18 1.84 7.87
CA LEU A 300 7.30 3.31 7.89
C LEU A 300 8.11 3.83 9.07
N ILE A 301 7.99 3.24 10.26
CA ILE A 301 8.81 3.61 11.42
C ILE A 301 10.29 3.35 11.09
N ARG A 302 10.61 2.19 10.51
CA ARG A 302 11.98 1.86 10.12
C ARG A 302 12.50 2.85 9.07
N ASN A 303 11.76 3.08 7.99
CA ASN A 303 12.20 3.94 6.90
C ASN A 303 12.28 5.42 7.31
N SER A 304 11.37 5.92 8.16
CA SER A 304 11.42 7.29 8.66
C SER A 304 12.58 7.52 9.65
N THR A 305 12.85 6.56 10.55
CA THR A 305 14.01 6.64 11.45
C THR A 305 15.35 6.55 10.69
N GLU A 306 15.41 5.77 9.60
CA GLU A 306 16.56 5.76 8.68
C GLU A 306 16.70 7.08 7.92
N ALA A 307 15.58 7.67 7.45
CA ALA A 307 15.58 8.99 6.82
C ALA A 307 16.10 10.10 7.76
N LEU A 308 15.79 10.01 9.05
CA LEU A 308 16.32 10.89 10.12
C LEU A 308 17.78 10.62 10.51
N GLY A 309 18.42 9.60 9.93
CA GLY A 309 19.80 9.23 10.22
C GLY A 309 20.81 10.34 9.89
N PHE A 310 21.91 10.38 10.65
CA PHE A 310 22.92 11.43 10.52
C PHE A 310 23.52 11.54 9.11
N ASN A 311 23.73 10.42 8.41
CA ASN A 311 24.29 10.45 7.06
C ASN A 311 23.36 11.13 6.04
N ASN A 312 22.04 10.98 6.20
CA ASN A 312 21.05 11.68 5.37
C ASN A 312 20.98 13.15 5.74
N TYR A 313 21.06 13.46 7.04
CA TYR A 313 21.17 14.83 7.52
C TYR A 313 22.43 15.53 7.01
N LEU A 314 23.60 14.87 7.04
CA LEU A 314 24.86 15.39 6.50
C LEU A 314 24.73 15.71 5.01
N LYS A 315 24.21 14.78 4.21
CA LYS A 315 23.94 15.02 2.78
C LYS A 315 23.01 16.21 2.55
N PHE A 316 21.96 16.33 3.34
CA PHE A 316 21.01 17.45 3.25
C PHE A 316 21.66 18.80 3.55
N ILE A 317 22.46 18.89 4.62
CA ILE A 317 23.16 20.12 5.00
C ILE A 317 24.29 20.45 4.03
N ASP A 318 25.05 19.45 3.56
CA ASP A 318 26.12 19.66 2.57
C ASP A 318 25.56 20.16 1.23
N GLN A 319 24.35 19.73 0.83
CA GLN A 319 23.67 20.30 -0.33
C GLN A 319 23.30 21.77 -0.13
N LEU A 320 22.92 22.17 1.08
CA LEU A 320 22.54 23.56 1.38
C LEU A 320 23.75 24.51 1.41
N PHE A 321 24.88 24.07 1.97
CA PHE A 321 26.05 24.92 2.18
C PHE A 321 27.14 24.77 1.11
N CYS A 322 27.28 23.61 0.48
CA CYS A 322 28.46 23.27 -0.34
C CYS A 322 28.17 23.09 -1.85
N ASP A 323 26.94 23.35 -2.33
CA ASP A 323 26.52 23.16 -3.73
C ASP A 323 26.98 21.80 -4.32
N ALA A 324 26.96 20.75 -3.48
CA ALA A 324 27.50 19.44 -3.85
C ALA A 324 26.72 18.82 -5.03
N PRO A 325 27.39 18.24 -6.05
CA PRO A 325 26.72 17.65 -7.20
C PRO A 325 25.83 16.48 -6.75
N VAL A 326 24.63 16.41 -7.35
CA VAL A 326 23.53 15.48 -7.03
C VAL A 326 23.82 14.03 -7.48
N GLY A 327 24.98 13.50 -7.14
CA GLY A 327 25.36 12.11 -7.40
C GLY A 327 24.87 11.22 -6.26
N GLY A 328 23.93 10.30 -6.55
CA GLY A 328 23.54 9.23 -5.62
C GLY A 328 22.26 9.44 -4.80
N LEU A 329 21.41 10.42 -5.15
CA LEU A 329 20.03 10.51 -4.64
C LEU A 329 19.04 9.86 -5.60
N SER A 330 17.91 9.38 -5.08
CA SER A 330 16.80 8.90 -5.92
C SER A 330 16.27 10.03 -6.82
N GLU A 331 15.68 9.68 -7.97
CA GLU A 331 15.16 10.68 -8.93
C GLU A 331 14.08 11.58 -8.31
N PHE A 332 13.31 11.03 -7.37
CA PHE A 332 12.33 11.74 -6.55
C PHE A 332 12.97 12.83 -5.68
N GLU A 333 14.02 12.50 -4.92
CA GLU A 333 14.72 13.45 -4.07
C GLU A 333 15.37 14.56 -4.91
N ARG A 334 15.99 14.19 -6.03
CA ARG A 334 16.66 15.12 -6.95
C ARG A 334 15.73 16.24 -7.44
N GLN A 335 14.48 15.94 -7.79
CA GLN A 335 13.52 16.95 -8.27
C GLN A 335 13.11 17.95 -7.18
N ARG A 336 12.95 17.49 -5.94
CA ARG A 336 12.60 18.35 -4.79
C ARG A 336 13.74 19.30 -4.42
N PHE A 337 14.99 18.87 -4.58
CA PHE A 337 16.17 19.65 -4.22
C PHE A 337 16.53 20.75 -5.22
N VAL A 338 16.32 20.54 -6.53
CA VAL A 338 16.58 21.56 -7.56
C VAL A 338 15.74 22.83 -7.33
N ALA A 339 14.45 22.66 -7.01
CA ALA A 339 13.56 23.79 -6.72
C ALA A 339 13.99 24.55 -5.46
N LYS A 340 14.46 23.83 -4.42
CA LYS A 340 14.95 24.42 -3.16
C LYS A 340 16.28 25.16 -3.34
N GLY A 341 17.20 24.62 -4.13
CA GLY A 341 18.49 25.27 -4.42
C GLY A 341 18.34 26.60 -5.16
N ALA A 342 17.42 26.67 -6.13
CA ALA A 342 17.10 27.92 -6.83
C ALA A 342 16.53 28.99 -5.89
N MET A 343 15.66 28.59 -4.96
CA MET A 343 15.08 29.49 -3.96
C MET A 343 16.11 29.97 -2.93
N PHE A 344 17.00 29.10 -2.48
CA PHE A 344 18.11 29.44 -1.58
C PHE A 344 19.06 30.47 -2.20
N ASN A 345 19.44 30.30 -3.46
CA ASN A 345 20.29 31.24 -4.18
C ASN A 345 19.63 32.62 -4.37
N ASN A 346 18.30 32.65 -4.56
CA ASN A 346 17.53 33.90 -4.59
C ASN A 346 17.55 34.62 -3.23
N LEU A 347 17.37 33.88 -2.14
CA LEU A 347 17.41 34.41 -0.77
C LEU A 347 18.81 34.87 -0.35
N LYS A 348 19.87 34.20 -0.82
CA LYS A 348 21.28 34.57 -0.59
C LYS A 348 21.60 35.97 -1.11
N GLY A 349 21.04 36.35 -2.26
CA GLY A 349 21.20 37.69 -2.86
C GLY A 349 20.45 38.82 -2.13
N ARG A 350 19.56 38.49 -1.19
CA ARG A 350 18.75 39.47 -0.42
C ARG A 350 19.33 39.81 0.97
N ARG A 351 20.46 39.22 1.35
CA ARG A 351 21.10 39.48 2.65
C ARG A 351 21.90 40.79 2.61
N LEU A 352 21.67 41.68 3.57
CA LEU A 352 22.42 42.93 3.73
C LEU A 352 23.60 42.74 4.71
N LEU A 353 24.77 43.21 4.27
CA LEU A 353 26.08 43.30 4.94
C LEU A 353 26.81 41.97 5.23
N PRO A 354 28.14 41.91 4.97
CA PRO A 354 28.95 40.69 5.11
C PRO A 354 29.36 40.36 6.57
N PHE A 355 28.90 41.13 7.56
CA PHE A 355 29.34 41.03 8.95
C PHE A 355 28.39 40.23 9.87
N ASN A 356 27.31 39.65 9.31
CA ASN A 356 26.34 38.89 10.09
C ASN A 356 26.66 37.39 10.03
N ASP A 357 27.85 37.01 10.49
CA ASP A 357 28.34 35.63 10.54
C ASP A 357 27.60 34.74 11.56
N ALA A 358 26.77 35.33 12.43
CA ALA A 358 25.77 34.62 13.23
C ALA A 358 24.61 34.04 12.37
N ASP A 359 24.44 34.49 11.12
CA ASP A 359 23.41 33.97 10.22
C ASP A 359 23.69 32.53 9.78
N SER A 360 24.95 32.09 9.72
CA SER A 360 25.31 30.71 9.32
C SER A 360 24.77 29.67 10.31
N TYR A 361 24.89 29.97 11.61
CA TYR A 361 24.31 29.13 12.66
C TYR A 361 22.77 29.15 12.63
N ARG A 362 22.17 30.32 12.41
CA ARG A 362 20.70 30.45 12.29
C ARG A 362 20.16 29.69 11.07
N VAL A 363 20.87 29.75 9.94
CA VAL A 363 20.55 28.95 8.74
C VAL A 363 20.67 27.48 9.04
N LEU A 364 21.74 27.06 9.72
CA LEU A 364 21.90 25.66 10.13
C LEU A 364 20.71 25.22 10.98
N LYS A 365 20.36 26.00 12.02
CA LYS A 365 19.23 25.70 12.90
C LYS A 365 17.91 25.58 12.14
N ALA A 366 17.57 26.56 11.31
CA ALA A 366 16.34 26.55 10.51
C ALA A 366 16.34 25.39 9.48
N ALA A 367 17.50 25.06 8.92
CA ALA A 367 17.65 23.93 8.01
C ALA A 367 17.45 22.59 8.73
N THR A 368 18.00 22.44 9.94
CA THR A 368 17.81 21.24 10.77
C THR A 368 16.35 21.09 11.21
N GLU A 369 15.69 22.19 11.59
CA GLU A 369 14.25 22.20 11.88
C GLU A 369 13.43 21.72 10.68
N ALA A 370 13.71 22.26 9.50
CA ALA A 370 13.05 21.82 8.26
C ALA A 370 13.37 20.35 7.91
N PHE A 371 14.60 19.90 8.15
CA PHE A 371 15.00 18.51 7.94
C PHE A 371 14.21 17.56 8.84
N VAL A 372 14.13 17.85 10.13
CA VAL A 372 13.38 17.02 11.08
C VAL A 372 11.91 17.02 10.71
N MET A 373 11.31 18.20 10.46
CA MET A 373 9.89 18.35 10.10
C MET A 373 9.50 17.53 8.86
N VAL A 374 10.37 17.46 7.86
CA VAL A 374 10.08 16.71 6.62
C VAL A 374 10.20 15.19 6.81
N ASN A 375 11.08 14.73 7.71
CA ASN A 375 11.40 13.30 7.83
C ASN A 375 10.76 12.63 9.06
N CYS A 376 10.21 13.39 10.02
CA CYS A 376 9.60 12.83 11.23
C CYS A 376 8.13 12.41 11.06
N GLY A 377 7.45 12.90 10.03
CA GLY A 377 6.04 12.62 9.78
C GLY A 377 5.85 11.36 8.96
N ILE A 378 5.32 10.30 9.58
CA ILE A 378 5.18 8.98 8.96
C ILE A 378 4.03 8.91 7.93
N LEU A 379 3.00 9.74 8.10
CA LEU A 379 1.84 9.79 7.19
C LEU A 379 1.96 10.91 6.15
N SER A 380 3.13 11.53 6.03
CA SER A 380 3.41 12.56 5.02
C SER A 380 3.43 11.94 3.62
N LEU A 381 2.71 12.52 2.66
CA LEU A 381 2.74 12.06 1.27
C LEU A 381 3.93 12.69 0.49
N PRO A 382 4.63 11.90 -0.35
CA PRO A 382 4.46 10.45 -0.53
C PRO A 382 5.02 9.66 0.68
N LEU A 383 4.37 8.54 0.98
CA LEU A 383 4.77 7.64 2.06
C LEU A 383 6.19 7.10 1.83
N ALA A 384 6.96 6.94 2.91
CA ALA A 384 8.35 6.49 2.88
C ALA A 384 8.47 4.96 2.66
N PHE A 385 7.79 4.41 1.66
CA PHE A 385 7.92 3.01 1.25
C PHE A 385 8.95 2.87 0.13
N ASN A 386 9.72 1.80 0.19
CA ASN A 386 10.60 1.33 -0.88
C ASN A 386 10.25 -0.12 -1.19
N PRO A 387 9.36 -0.40 -2.16
CA PRO A 387 8.82 -1.75 -2.39
C PRO A 387 9.88 -2.84 -2.53
N ALA A 388 11.03 -2.53 -3.15
CA ALA A 388 12.10 -3.49 -3.37
C ALA A 388 12.85 -3.83 -2.07
N GLU A 389 13.26 -2.80 -1.31
CA GLU A 389 13.99 -2.99 -0.04
C GLU A 389 13.07 -3.52 1.06
N ASP A 390 11.82 -3.07 1.09
CA ASP A 390 10.82 -3.50 2.06
C ASP A 390 10.45 -4.97 1.86
N ALA A 391 10.19 -5.41 0.62
CA ALA A 391 9.94 -6.81 0.31
C ALA A 391 11.15 -7.69 0.65
N ALA A 392 12.37 -7.26 0.28
CA ALA A 392 13.60 -7.97 0.64
C ALA A 392 13.84 -8.01 2.16
N TYR A 393 13.38 -6.99 2.91
CA TYR A 393 13.46 -7.01 4.35
C TYR A 393 12.50 -8.05 4.93
N LEU A 394 11.23 -8.07 4.51
CA LEU A 394 10.22 -9.02 4.99
C LEU A 394 10.59 -10.47 4.66
N ASP A 395 11.06 -10.73 3.44
CA ASP A 395 11.48 -12.05 2.96
C ASP A 395 12.58 -12.67 3.84
N ARG A 396 13.61 -11.88 4.20
CA ARG A 396 14.68 -12.34 5.10
C ARG A 396 14.23 -12.70 6.52
N ARG A 397 12.98 -12.39 6.90
CA ARG A 397 12.42 -12.67 8.24
C ARG A 397 11.27 -13.69 8.16
N ASP A 398 11.07 -14.34 7.02
CA ASP A 398 10.01 -15.32 6.82
C ASP A 398 8.62 -14.73 7.15
N ILE A 399 8.40 -13.45 6.80
CA ILE A 399 7.12 -12.74 6.95
C ILE A 399 6.52 -12.56 5.56
N PRO A 400 5.33 -13.13 5.27
CA PRO A 400 4.71 -12.98 3.96
C PRO A 400 4.33 -11.52 3.71
N ASN A 401 4.49 -11.07 2.47
CA ASN A 401 4.01 -9.76 2.06
C ASN A 401 2.49 -9.81 1.86
N GLY A 402 1.73 -9.04 2.65
CA GLY A 402 0.27 -9.01 2.61
C GLY A 402 -0.33 -8.28 1.41
N GLY A 403 0.49 -7.73 0.51
CA GLY A 403 0.04 -6.96 -0.65
C GLY A 403 0.88 -5.70 -0.86
N ASP A 404 0.29 -4.68 -1.48
CA ASP A 404 0.89 -3.34 -1.52
C ASP A 404 0.75 -2.68 -0.14
N LEU A 405 1.88 -2.42 0.52
CA LEU A 405 1.93 -1.83 1.87
C LEU A 405 1.17 -0.50 1.96
N ALA A 406 1.15 0.29 0.89
CA ALA A 406 0.42 1.56 0.86
C ALA A 406 -1.10 1.34 0.87
N GLN A 407 -1.58 0.32 0.15
CA GLN A 407 -3.00 -0.04 0.12
C GLN A 407 -3.44 -0.65 1.45
N VAL A 408 -2.66 -1.57 2.01
CA VAL A 408 -2.94 -2.17 3.33
C VAL A 408 -2.97 -1.10 4.42
N LEU A 409 -2.03 -0.14 4.40
CA LEU A 409 -2.03 0.96 5.35
C LEU A 409 -3.32 1.79 5.27
N ALA A 410 -3.71 2.21 4.07
CA ALA A 410 -4.84 3.13 3.89
C ALA A 410 -6.21 2.45 3.98
N GLY A 411 -6.31 1.19 3.53
CA GLY A 411 -7.55 0.44 3.46
C GLY A 411 -7.87 -0.37 4.71
N ASP A 412 -6.84 -1.00 5.30
CA ASP A 412 -7.04 -1.99 6.35
C ASP A 412 -6.56 -1.48 7.72
N TYR A 413 -5.44 -0.73 7.78
CA TYR A 413 -4.84 -0.32 9.06
C TYR A 413 -5.34 1.01 9.63
N LEU A 414 -5.42 2.06 8.82
CA LEU A 414 -5.76 3.41 9.29
C LEU A 414 -7.26 3.53 9.56
N GLU A 415 -7.61 4.17 10.68
CA GLU A 415 -9.01 4.42 11.02
C GLU A 415 -9.46 5.79 10.53
N VAL A 416 -10.64 5.84 9.92
CA VAL A 416 -11.30 7.10 9.55
C VAL A 416 -11.95 7.71 10.78
N VAL A 417 -11.52 8.91 11.14
CA VAL A 417 -12.10 9.71 12.22
C VAL A 417 -12.74 10.98 11.67
N ASP A 418 -13.92 11.31 12.19
CA ASP A 418 -14.71 12.49 11.83
C ASP A 418 -15.01 12.62 10.31
N GLY A 419 -15.17 11.47 9.63
CA GLY A 419 -15.70 11.37 8.26
C GLY A 419 -14.69 11.50 7.12
N SER A 420 -13.45 11.95 7.38
CA SER A 420 -12.44 12.08 6.30
C SER A 420 -10.97 11.98 6.73
N THR A 421 -10.65 12.03 8.02
CA THR A 421 -9.25 12.07 8.46
C THR A 421 -8.77 10.66 8.78
N LEU A 422 -7.79 10.16 8.03
CA LEU A 422 -7.11 8.90 8.34
C LEU A 422 -6.15 9.11 9.50
N THR A 423 -6.23 8.27 10.52
CA THR A 423 -5.40 8.36 11.73
C THR A 423 -4.96 6.98 12.20
N LEU A 424 -3.85 6.92 12.96
CA LEU A 424 -3.40 5.68 13.57
C LEU A 424 -4.43 5.15 14.58
N PRO A 425 -4.69 3.84 14.67
CA PRO A 425 -5.71 3.27 15.57
C PRO A 425 -5.59 3.73 17.03
N TYR A 426 -4.38 3.77 17.57
CA TYR A 426 -4.14 4.26 18.93
C TYR A 426 -4.55 5.74 19.11
N LEU A 427 -4.25 6.59 18.12
CA LEU A 427 -4.64 8.00 18.13
C LEU A 427 -6.15 8.17 17.91
N ALA A 428 -6.78 7.28 17.13
CA ALA A 428 -8.22 7.25 16.97
C ALA A 428 -8.94 6.93 18.30
N VAL A 429 -8.42 5.99 19.09
CA VAL A 429 -8.92 5.71 20.46
C VAL A 429 -8.80 6.94 21.35
N ILE A 430 -7.68 7.67 21.30
CA ILE A 430 -7.50 8.92 22.06
C ILE A 430 -8.49 9.99 21.59
N ARG A 431 -8.68 10.14 20.28
CA ARG A 431 -9.63 11.10 19.72
C ARG A 431 -11.07 10.81 20.17
N ARG A 432 -11.47 9.54 20.24
CA ARG A 432 -12.78 9.12 20.78
C ARG A 432 -12.97 9.50 22.26
N LYS A 433 -11.89 9.65 23.05
CA LYS A 433 -11.95 10.11 24.46
C LYS A 433 -12.08 11.63 24.58
N LEU A 434 -11.90 12.38 23.49
CA LEU A 434 -11.94 13.84 23.47
C LEU A 434 -13.02 14.36 22.51
N PRO A 435 -14.31 13.99 22.66
CA PRO A 435 -15.38 14.41 21.76
C PRO A 435 -15.66 15.92 21.83
N ASP A 436 -15.38 16.55 22.98
CA ASP A 436 -15.68 17.95 23.26
C ASP A 436 -14.75 18.94 22.55
N ILE A 437 -13.67 18.47 21.94
CA ILE A 437 -12.74 19.29 21.17
C ILE A 437 -13.23 19.30 19.71
N PRO A 438 -13.79 20.42 19.21
CA PRO A 438 -14.23 20.50 17.82
C PRO A 438 -13.00 20.53 16.90
N ILE A 439 -13.00 19.70 15.86
CA ILE A 439 -12.04 19.79 14.76
C ILE A 439 -12.80 20.43 13.60
N HIS A 440 -12.44 21.66 13.24
CA HIS A 440 -13.08 22.37 12.13
C HIS A 440 -12.59 21.80 10.79
N LEU A 441 -13.45 21.04 10.12
CA LEU A 441 -13.25 20.59 8.74
C LEU A 441 -13.71 21.70 7.78
N GLY A 442 -12.90 22.75 7.65
CA GLY A 442 -13.23 23.91 6.82
C GLY A 442 -12.04 24.34 5.93
N PRO A 443 -12.29 24.81 4.69
CA PRO A 443 -11.25 25.39 3.87
C PRO A 443 -10.90 26.79 4.40
N LYS A 444 -9.73 26.91 5.05
CA LYS A 444 -8.93 28.15 5.23
C LYS A 444 -9.76 29.44 5.42
N GLU A 445 -10.36 29.64 6.59
CA GLU A 445 -10.65 31.00 7.08
C GLU A 445 -9.67 31.36 8.21
N ALA A 446 -8.90 32.42 7.98
CA ALA A 446 -7.48 32.47 8.32
C ALA A 446 -7.11 32.78 9.78
N ASP A 447 -8.04 33.06 10.70
CA ASP A 447 -7.64 33.56 12.04
C ASP A 447 -8.24 32.83 13.25
N ALA A 448 -9.28 31.98 13.06
CA ALA A 448 -9.84 31.14 14.15
C ALA A 448 -9.38 29.66 14.10
N ASP A 449 -8.89 29.21 12.95
CA ASP A 449 -8.47 27.82 12.69
C ASP A 449 -7.08 27.46 13.24
N LEU A 450 -6.28 28.44 13.68
CA LEU A 450 -4.91 28.20 14.16
C LEU A 450 -4.87 27.32 15.42
N CYS A 451 -5.88 27.39 16.30
CA CYS A 451 -5.87 26.63 17.56
C CYS A 451 -6.34 25.18 17.40
N PHE A 452 -7.27 24.89 16.49
CA PHE A 452 -7.84 23.54 16.30
C PHE A 452 -7.17 22.77 15.15
N GLY A 453 -6.67 23.47 14.12
CA GLY A 453 -5.92 22.86 13.02
C GLY A 453 -4.62 22.19 13.45
N ILE A 454 -3.94 22.71 14.47
CA ILE A 454 -2.69 22.11 15.01
C ILE A 454 -2.95 20.72 15.62
N ILE A 455 -4.08 20.53 16.30
CA ILE A 455 -4.44 19.23 16.90
C ILE A 455 -4.78 18.23 15.79
N GLN A 456 -5.52 18.67 14.77
CA GLN A 456 -5.83 17.85 13.60
C GLN A 456 -4.56 17.44 12.85
N GLU A 457 -3.63 18.37 12.63
CA GLU A 457 -2.35 18.10 11.98
C GLU A 457 -1.54 17.07 12.79
N ARG A 458 -1.46 17.20 14.12
CA ARG A 458 -0.78 16.23 14.99
C ARG A 458 -1.45 14.85 15.01
N LEU A 459 -2.76 14.75 14.80
CA LEU A 459 -3.49 13.48 14.71
C LEU A 459 -3.32 12.81 13.34
N SER A 460 -3.38 13.60 12.27
CA SER A 460 -3.27 13.15 10.87
C SER A 460 -1.82 12.87 10.46
N ASN A 461 -0.84 13.55 11.04
CA ASN A 461 0.58 13.38 10.77
C ASN A 461 1.39 13.50 12.06
N PRO A 462 1.36 12.47 12.93
CA PRO A 462 2.10 12.50 14.18
C PRO A 462 3.62 12.50 13.91
N CYS A 463 4.34 13.33 14.67
CA CYS A 463 5.79 13.35 14.68
C CYS A 463 6.31 12.18 15.52
N LEU A 464 6.88 11.16 14.87
CA LEU A 464 7.33 9.95 15.55
C LEU A 464 8.80 10.07 15.95
N LEU A 465 9.04 10.67 17.12
CA LEU A 465 10.36 10.82 17.72
C LEU A 465 10.34 10.38 19.19
N GLU A 466 11.29 9.53 19.59
CA GLU A 466 11.43 9.13 20.99
C GLU A 466 12.60 9.86 21.67
N LEU A 467 12.36 10.22 22.93
CA LEU A 467 13.34 10.92 23.75
C LEU A 467 14.47 9.98 24.21
N ILE A 468 14.24 8.66 24.21
CA ILE A 468 15.26 7.64 24.52
C ILE A 468 16.51 7.78 23.66
N TRP A 469 16.35 8.23 22.41
CA TRP A 469 17.46 8.48 21.52
C TRP A 469 18.39 9.55 22.10
N SER A 470 17.80 10.66 22.58
CA SER A 470 18.54 11.79 23.15
C SER A 470 19.26 11.40 24.44
N TYR A 471 18.61 10.60 25.28
CA TYR A 471 19.21 10.05 26.49
C TYR A 471 20.50 9.29 26.19
N TRP A 472 20.46 8.37 25.22
CA TRP A 472 21.63 7.58 24.86
C TRP A 472 22.75 8.40 24.20
N GLN A 473 22.41 9.43 23.42
CA GLN A 473 23.41 10.36 22.89
C GLN A 473 24.11 11.17 23.99
N GLU A 474 23.37 11.55 25.05
CA GLU A 474 23.95 12.22 26.22
C GLU A 474 24.83 11.31 27.06
N GLU A 475 24.41 10.08 27.35
CA GLU A 475 25.26 9.08 28.03
C GLU A 475 26.49 8.70 27.17
N GLY A 476 26.38 8.84 25.84
CA GLY A 476 27.48 8.69 24.89
C GLY A 476 28.54 9.80 24.92
N MET A 477 28.35 10.84 25.75
CA MET A 477 29.23 12.01 25.91
C MET A 477 29.18 13.02 24.75
N LEU A 478 28.15 13.00 23.90
CA LEU A 478 28.01 13.94 22.78
C LEU A 478 27.94 15.40 23.27
N VAL A 479 27.00 15.67 24.18
CA VAL A 479 26.75 17.02 24.71
C VAL A 479 27.95 17.52 25.53
N GLN A 480 28.58 16.62 26.29
CA GLN A 480 29.76 16.88 27.11
C GLN A 480 30.97 17.23 26.24
N THR A 481 31.15 16.54 25.12
CA THR A 481 32.18 16.85 24.12
C THR A 481 31.99 18.25 23.58
N MET A 482 30.77 18.59 23.15
CA MET A 482 30.48 19.94 22.66
C MET A 482 30.66 21.01 23.73
N ASN A 483 30.24 20.75 24.97
CA ASN A 483 30.42 21.68 26.07
C ASN A 483 31.90 21.95 26.36
N ALA A 484 32.76 20.92 26.37
CA ALA A 484 34.20 21.07 26.57
C ALA A 484 34.85 21.90 25.44
N ILE A 485 34.45 21.67 24.19
CA ILE A 485 34.91 22.45 23.03
C ILE A 485 34.45 23.91 23.15
N THR A 486 33.19 24.16 23.51
CA THR A 486 32.68 25.53 23.65
C THR A 486 33.31 26.28 24.82
N GLN A 487 33.60 25.60 25.94
CA GLN A 487 34.32 26.21 27.05
C GLN A 487 35.71 26.65 26.59
N ARG A 488 36.44 25.77 25.90
CA ARG A 488 37.74 26.14 25.33
C ARG A 488 37.63 27.29 24.33
N PHE A 489 36.62 27.29 23.46
CA PHE A 489 36.36 28.36 22.49
C PHE A 489 36.10 29.72 23.17
N GLN A 490 35.42 29.74 24.32
CA GLN A 490 35.22 30.93 25.15
C GLN A 490 36.44 31.27 26.03
N ASN A 491 37.57 30.58 25.83
CA ASN A 491 38.78 30.70 26.64
C ASN A 491 38.56 30.40 28.13
N LEU A 492 37.61 29.52 28.44
CA LEU A 492 37.41 28.96 29.77
C LEU A 492 38.28 27.70 29.92
N ARG A 493 39.01 27.64 31.03
CA ARG A 493 39.82 26.47 31.38
C ARG A 493 38.91 25.35 31.90
N ALA A 494 39.19 24.10 31.49
CA ALA A 494 38.48 22.94 32.01
C ALA A 494 38.59 22.86 33.55
N PRO A 495 37.50 22.49 34.25
CA PRO A 495 37.52 22.38 35.71
C PRO A 495 38.36 21.18 36.17
N GLY A 496 39.50 21.43 36.83
CA GLY A 496 40.38 20.40 37.38
C GLY A 496 41.74 20.93 37.86
N ILE A 497 42.50 20.09 38.58
CA ILE A 497 43.82 20.45 39.15
C ILE A 497 44.97 20.18 38.14
N GLY A 498 44.69 19.52 37.01
CA GLY A 498 45.69 19.11 36.01
C GLY A 498 45.92 20.10 34.84
N PRO A 499 46.85 19.77 33.91
CA PRO A 499 46.96 20.45 32.63
C PRO A 499 45.67 20.23 31.83
N ASP A 500 45.16 21.29 31.20
CA ASP A 500 43.94 21.21 30.39
C ASP A 500 44.25 20.51 29.05
N PRO A 501 43.65 19.34 28.75
CA PRO A 501 43.92 18.60 27.51
C PRO A 501 43.61 19.39 26.24
N LEU A 502 42.70 20.38 26.33
CA LEU A 502 42.29 21.21 25.21
C LEU A 502 43.00 22.57 25.17
N ALA A 503 43.99 22.82 26.04
CA ALA A 503 44.71 24.10 26.10
C ALA A 503 45.28 24.52 24.73
N ASN A 504 45.75 23.56 23.92
CA ASN A 504 46.33 23.84 22.60
C ASN A 504 45.30 23.82 21.46
N THR A 505 44.03 23.59 21.75
CA THR A 505 42.96 23.68 20.73
C THR A 505 42.63 25.15 20.52
N GLU A 506 43.06 25.70 19.39
CA GLU A 506 42.79 27.09 18.97
C GLU A 506 42.14 27.09 17.58
N ILE A 507 40.93 27.62 17.49
CA ILE A 507 40.14 27.64 16.25
C ILE A 507 40.35 29.00 15.58
N ASP A 508 41.14 29.01 14.51
CA ASP A 508 41.44 30.20 13.70
C ASP A 508 40.15 30.85 13.14
N MET A 509 40.12 32.18 13.10
CA MET A 509 39.05 32.99 12.50
C MET A 509 38.90 32.75 10.99
N LEU A 510 39.95 32.29 10.31
CA LEU A 510 39.91 31.96 8.89
C LEU A 510 39.17 30.64 8.59
N ARG A 511 38.84 29.84 9.62
CA ARG A 511 38.10 28.58 9.45
C ARG A 511 36.59 28.82 9.61
N PRO A 512 35.74 28.32 8.69
CA PRO A 512 34.27 28.49 8.77
C PRO A 512 33.64 28.00 10.08
N LEU A 513 34.27 27.01 10.73
CA LEU A 513 33.84 26.47 12.02
C LEU A 513 33.81 27.53 13.14
N ASN A 514 34.67 28.55 13.09
CA ASN A 514 34.72 29.61 14.12
C ASN A 514 33.37 30.33 14.23
N ASN A 515 32.81 30.76 13.08
CA ASN A 515 31.55 31.50 13.01
C ASN A 515 30.36 30.65 13.51
N LEU A 516 30.37 29.35 13.19
CA LEU A 516 29.34 28.41 13.64
C LEU A 516 29.39 28.18 15.16
N LEU A 517 30.59 28.03 15.73
CA LEU A 517 30.76 27.89 17.17
C LEU A 517 30.41 29.18 17.92
N TRP A 518 30.72 30.34 17.36
CA TRP A 518 30.27 31.63 17.90
C TRP A 518 28.73 31.73 17.96
N GLY A 519 28.05 31.35 16.87
CA GLY A 519 26.58 31.31 16.88
C GLY A 519 26.02 30.31 17.89
N TYR A 520 26.61 29.12 18.00
CA TYR A 520 26.21 28.08 18.95
C TYR A 520 26.41 28.48 20.42
N THR A 521 27.48 29.22 20.74
CA THR A 521 27.70 29.75 22.10
C THR A 521 26.75 30.90 22.43
N GLN A 522 26.49 31.81 21.49
CA GLN A 522 25.53 32.90 21.69
C GLN A 522 24.10 32.38 21.91
N ASP A 523 23.70 31.29 21.25
CA ASP A 523 22.37 30.69 21.39
C ASP A 523 22.17 29.84 22.66
N GLU A 524 23.12 29.82 23.59
CA GLU A 524 23.05 29.03 24.83
C GLU A 524 21.76 29.26 25.64
N GLN A 525 21.25 30.50 25.67
CA GLN A 525 20.03 30.84 26.40
C GLN A 525 18.75 30.24 25.79
N HIS A 526 18.75 29.95 24.49
CA HIS A 526 17.60 29.36 23.80
C HIS A 526 17.73 27.84 23.63
N ARG A 527 18.87 27.26 24.02
CA ARG A 527 19.09 25.82 23.98
C ARG A 527 18.45 25.11 25.17
N LEU A 528 18.02 23.88 24.94
CA LEU A 528 17.41 23.04 25.94
C LEU A 528 18.45 22.68 27.02
N SER A 529 18.13 22.99 28.28
CA SER A 529 19.05 22.70 29.38
C SER A 529 19.09 21.20 29.70
N VAL A 530 20.26 20.72 30.16
CA VAL A 530 20.45 19.33 30.61
C VAL A 530 19.45 18.98 31.71
N VAL A 531 19.20 19.91 32.63
CA VAL A 531 18.23 19.73 33.71
C VAL A 531 16.85 19.48 33.14
N ARG A 532 16.38 20.30 32.18
CA ARG A 532 15.05 20.15 31.57
C ARG A 532 14.91 18.82 30.84
N ARG A 533 15.92 18.40 30.06
CA ARG A 533 15.93 17.07 29.42
C ARG A 533 15.84 15.94 30.44
N ASN A 534 16.57 16.06 31.54
CA ASN A 534 16.60 15.04 32.58
C ASN A 534 15.27 14.83 33.31
N TYR A 535 14.50 15.90 33.52
CA TYR A 535 13.13 15.78 34.03
C TYR A 535 12.24 14.96 33.08
N GLU A 536 12.35 15.19 31.78
CA GLU A 536 11.53 14.46 30.80
C GLU A 536 11.98 13.03 30.58
N TYR A 537 13.27 12.70 30.70
CA TYR A 537 13.72 11.31 30.70
C TYR A 537 13.08 10.49 31.83
N ASP A 538 13.00 11.08 33.02
CA ASP A 538 12.39 10.46 34.19
C ASP A 538 10.85 10.37 34.04
N HIS A 539 10.24 11.41 33.47
CA HIS A 539 8.81 11.44 33.20
C HIS A 539 8.37 10.44 32.12
N HIS A 540 9.14 10.24 31.05
CA HIS A 540 8.79 9.34 29.95
C HIS A 540 9.18 7.88 30.23
N TYR A 541 10.32 7.65 30.89
CA TYR A 541 10.93 6.30 31.01
C TYR A 541 11.44 5.98 32.41
N GLY A 542 11.36 6.89 33.38
CA GLY A 542 11.92 6.67 34.73
C GLY A 542 13.44 6.57 34.75
N ILE A 543 14.11 6.98 33.67
CA ILE A 543 15.57 7.00 33.57
C ILE A 543 16.07 8.43 33.81
N ARG A 544 17.27 8.55 34.37
CA ARG A 544 17.87 9.85 34.67
C ARG A 544 19.38 9.79 34.44
N LEU A 545 19.93 10.91 34.02
CA LEU A 545 21.36 11.16 33.98
C LEU A 545 21.92 11.27 35.40
N ASP A 546 23.19 10.88 35.55
CA ASP A 546 23.95 11.06 36.79
C ASP A 546 25.23 11.85 36.49
N GLY A 547 25.48 12.93 37.23
CA GLY A 547 26.65 13.78 37.01
C GLY A 547 26.57 15.15 37.68
N LYS A 548 27.69 15.88 37.66
CA LYS A 548 27.83 17.18 38.34
C LYS A 548 26.85 18.25 37.83
N ALA A 549 26.49 18.20 36.55
CA ALA A 549 25.56 19.13 35.92
C ALA A 549 24.09 18.83 36.26
N VAL A 550 23.81 17.63 36.79
CA VAL A 550 22.47 17.22 37.20
C VAL A 550 22.25 17.66 38.64
N ARG A 551 21.29 18.56 38.86
CA ARG A 551 20.87 18.95 40.22
C ARG A 551 20.01 17.84 40.81
N GLN A 552 20.03 17.67 42.14
CA GLN A 552 19.01 16.85 42.80
C GLN A 552 17.64 17.48 42.55
N PHE A 553 16.74 16.73 41.92
CA PHE A 553 15.39 17.18 41.61
C PHE A 553 14.34 16.23 42.18
N ARG A 554 13.16 16.78 42.46
CA ARG A 554 11.97 16.04 42.91
C ARG A 554 10.91 16.13 41.81
N PRO A 555 10.78 15.11 40.95
CA PRO A 555 9.76 15.09 39.90
C PRO A 555 8.36 14.99 40.52
N ALA A 556 7.34 15.47 39.80
CA ALA A 556 5.95 15.27 40.20
C ALA A 556 5.49 13.82 39.97
N ASP A 557 6.05 13.18 38.94
CA ASP A 557 5.70 11.83 38.51
C ASP A 557 6.91 11.20 37.78
N SER A 558 7.10 9.87 37.92
CA SER A 558 8.24 9.12 37.37
C SER A 558 7.78 7.73 36.91
N ARG A 559 8.35 7.23 35.80
CA ARG A 559 7.99 5.91 35.23
C ARG A 559 8.92 4.80 35.73
N SER A 560 8.96 4.61 37.04
CA SER A 560 9.88 3.67 37.71
C SER A 560 9.79 2.22 37.22
N LYS A 561 8.63 1.79 36.70
CA LYS A 561 8.41 0.43 36.18
C LYS A 561 8.81 0.22 34.72
N PHE A 562 9.05 1.29 33.96
CA PHE A 562 9.37 1.17 32.54
C PHE A 562 10.61 0.31 32.28
N LEU A 563 11.70 0.57 33.01
CA LEU A 563 12.97 -0.11 32.78
C LEU A 563 12.86 -1.63 33.03
N GLU A 564 12.21 -2.00 34.14
CA GLU A 564 11.94 -3.40 34.49
C GLU A 564 11.10 -4.10 33.42
N ALA A 565 10.00 -3.46 32.99
CA ALA A 565 9.12 -4.00 31.95
C ALA A 565 9.84 -4.13 30.59
N PHE A 566 10.63 -3.13 30.20
CA PHE A 566 11.36 -3.14 28.94
C PHE A 566 12.47 -4.21 28.91
N HIS A 567 13.24 -4.34 30.00
CA HIS A 567 14.22 -5.43 30.13
C HIS A 567 13.55 -6.81 30.16
N HIS A 568 12.38 -6.92 30.80
CA HIS A 568 11.59 -8.14 30.78
C HIS A 568 11.16 -8.52 29.36
N LEU A 569 10.66 -7.57 28.56
CA LEU A 569 10.34 -7.81 27.14
C LEU A 569 11.56 -8.29 26.35
N LEU A 570 12.71 -7.63 26.47
CA LEU A 570 13.93 -8.00 25.75
C LEU A 570 14.41 -9.43 26.08
N ARG A 571 14.21 -9.87 27.34
CA ARG A 571 14.50 -11.24 27.75
C ARG A 571 13.51 -12.23 27.14
N LEU A 572 12.21 -11.93 27.19
CA LEU A 572 11.19 -12.76 26.55
C LEU A 572 11.43 -12.90 25.05
N LEU A 573 11.88 -11.84 24.38
CA LEU A 573 12.28 -11.90 22.98
C LEU A 573 13.45 -12.87 22.75
N THR A 574 14.43 -12.89 23.64
CA THR A 574 15.56 -13.84 23.54
C THR A 574 15.08 -15.29 23.64
N ALA A 575 14.18 -15.58 24.58
CA ALA A 575 13.57 -16.89 24.71
C ALA A 575 12.71 -17.26 23.49
N PHE A 576 11.91 -16.30 23.00
CA PHE A 576 11.10 -16.45 21.78
C PHE A 576 11.98 -16.75 20.56
N TYR A 577 13.09 -16.03 20.34
CA TYR A 577 13.96 -16.29 19.20
C TYR A 577 14.59 -17.67 19.23
N ARG A 578 14.92 -18.20 20.42
CA ARG A 578 15.42 -19.58 20.54
C ARG A 578 14.36 -20.61 20.16
N GLN A 579 13.10 -20.37 20.53
CA GLN A 579 11.98 -21.22 20.13
C GLN A 579 11.66 -21.08 18.64
N ASP A 580 11.75 -19.87 18.08
CA ASP A 580 11.45 -19.58 16.68
C ASP A 580 12.54 -20.13 15.73
N ASP A 581 13.79 -20.19 16.20
CA ASP A 581 14.88 -20.88 15.51
C ASP A 581 14.76 -22.41 15.57
N ASP A 582 14.06 -22.93 16.57
CA ASP A 582 13.80 -24.37 16.69
C ASP A 582 12.64 -24.77 15.78
N THR A 583 12.98 -25.26 14.60
CA THR A 583 12.01 -25.76 13.60
C THR A 583 11.16 -26.94 14.07
N THR A 584 11.43 -27.53 15.24
CA THR A 584 10.62 -28.63 15.82
C THR A 584 9.49 -28.15 16.73
N VAL A 585 9.47 -26.87 17.11
CA VAL A 585 8.50 -26.29 18.04
C VAL A 585 7.83 -25.07 17.41
N LYS A 586 6.51 -24.92 17.60
CA LYS A 586 5.83 -23.66 17.29
C LYS A 586 6.08 -22.69 18.43
N ALA A 587 6.85 -21.63 18.19
CA ALA A 587 7.14 -20.61 19.19
C ALA A 587 5.86 -19.92 19.68
N ASP A 588 5.76 -19.70 21.00
CA ASP A 588 4.64 -19.00 21.62
C ASP A 588 4.96 -17.51 21.80
N ALA A 589 4.24 -16.65 21.08
CA ALA A 589 4.38 -15.20 21.18
C ALA A 589 3.43 -14.57 22.22
N PHE A 590 2.58 -15.33 22.90
CA PHE A 590 1.64 -14.79 23.87
C PHE A 590 2.31 -14.06 25.07
N PRO A 591 3.43 -14.57 25.64
CA PRO A 591 4.17 -13.82 26.66
C PRO A 591 4.69 -12.47 26.14
N VAL A 592 5.17 -12.44 24.89
CA VAL A 592 5.63 -11.21 24.23
C VAL A 592 4.48 -10.21 24.09
N LEU A 593 3.30 -10.67 23.68
CA LEU A 593 2.10 -9.82 23.58
C LEU A 593 1.76 -9.14 24.91
N ASN A 594 1.76 -9.89 26.01
CA ASN A 594 1.45 -9.32 27.33
C ASN A 594 2.49 -8.28 27.78
N ALA A 595 3.76 -8.53 27.53
CA ALA A 595 4.83 -7.56 27.82
C ALA A 595 4.72 -6.30 26.95
N LEU A 596 4.37 -6.44 25.67
CA LEU A 596 4.11 -5.31 24.77
C LEU A 596 2.94 -4.44 25.26
N LYS A 597 1.84 -5.07 25.70
CA LYS A 597 0.69 -4.37 26.30
C LYS A 597 1.08 -3.60 27.56
N GLU A 598 1.84 -4.21 28.45
CA GLU A 598 2.29 -3.59 29.69
C GLU A 598 3.15 -2.35 29.40
N ILE A 599 4.14 -2.47 28.50
CA ILE A 599 4.99 -1.35 28.11
C ILE A 599 4.19 -0.27 27.39
N HIS A 600 3.30 -0.64 26.46
CA HIS A 600 2.41 0.31 25.78
C HIS A 600 1.60 1.14 26.79
N LEU A 601 1.04 0.49 27.81
CA LEU A 601 0.31 1.18 28.88
C LEU A 601 1.21 2.14 29.67
N ILE A 602 2.40 1.70 30.09
CA ILE A 602 3.36 2.56 30.81
C ILE A 602 3.78 3.76 29.95
N LEU A 603 4.06 3.54 28.66
CA LEU A 603 4.42 4.60 27.71
C LEU A 603 3.27 5.58 27.51
N SER A 604 2.03 5.10 27.39
CA SER A 604 0.84 5.96 27.24
C SER A 604 0.64 6.89 28.44
N GLN A 605 0.93 6.43 29.66
CA GLN A 605 0.88 7.27 30.87
C GLN A 605 1.96 8.36 30.86
N GLY A 606 3.07 8.15 30.16
CA GLY A 606 4.15 9.13 29.98
C GLY A 606 3.91 10.12 28.82
N ALA A 607 2.84 9.98 28.05
CA ALA A 607 2.57 10.81 26.87
C ALA A 607 1.82 12.11 27.23
N HIS A 608 2.36 12.89 28.17
CA HIS A 608 1.73 14.11 28.69
C HIS A 608 2.70 15.31 28.73
N ASN A 609 2.13 16.52 28.91
CA ASN A 609 2.82 17.81 29.07
C ASN A 609 3.76 18.23 27.93
N GLN A 610 4.98 17.69 27.88
CA GLN A 610 6.03 18.08 26.92
C GLN A 610 6.29 17.00 25.86
N PHE A 611 5.45 15.96 25.84
CA PHE A 611 5.48 14.91 24.83
C PHE A 611 5.34 15.49 23.41
N GLY A 612 6.15 15.00 22.47
CA GLY A 612 6.22 15.48 21.08
C GLY A 612 7.12 16.71 20.88
N ASP A 613 6.93 17.78 21.65
CA ASP A 613 7.67 19.03 21.47
C ASP A 613 9.13 18.90 21.94
N LEU A 614 9.36 18.41 23.16
CA LEU A 614 10.72 18.28 23.69
C LEU A 614 11.59 17.27 22.92
N PRO A 615 11.10 16.07 22.51
CA PRO A 615 11.86 15.15 21.66
C PRO A 615 12.36 15.79 20.36
N SER A 616 11.51 16.59 19.68
CA SER A 616 11.89 17.26 18.43
C SER A 616 12.99 18.30 18.63
N THR A 617 12.85 19.16 19.65
CA THR A 617 13.87 20.17 19.98
C THR A 617 15.21 19.53 20.38
N ALA A 618 15.19 18.49 21.22
CA ALA A 618 16.39 17.76 21.61
C ALA A 618 17.07 17.08 20.40
N ARG A 619 16.29 16.48 19.49
CA ARG A 619 16.80 15.88 18.25
C ARG A 619 17.50 16.91 17.37
N ILE A 620 16.88 18.07 17.15
CA ILE A 620 17.44 19.16 16.35
C ILE A 620 18.79 19.60 16.91
N GLU A 621 18.86 19.89 18.21
CA GLU A 621 20.09 20.34 18.85
C GLU A 621 21.21 19.31 18.76
N MET A 622 20.91 18.04 19.01
CA MET A 622 21.91 16.97 18.99
C MET A 622 22.37 16.64 17.56
N LEU A 623 21.50 16.72 16.55
CA LEU A 623 21.92 16.61 15.14
C LEU A 623 22.87 17.74 14.77
N MET A 624 22.57 18.99 15.18
CA MET A 624 23.49 20.11 14.97
C MET A 624 24.85 19.87 15.64
N GLN A 625 24.86 19.35 16.87
CA GLN A 625 26.10 19.00 17.59
C GLN A 625 26.90 17.93 16.86
N GLN A 626 26.24 16.86 16.40
CA GLN A 626 26.88 15.82 15.59
C GLN A 626 27.47 16.41 14.31
N TRP A 627 26.76 17.30 13.61
CA TRP A 627 27.27 17.88 12.37
C TRP A 627 28.45 18.83 12.61
N LEU A 628 28.41 19.64 13.66
CA LEU A 628 29.56 20.46 14.06
C LEU A 628 30.78 19.59 14.34
N LEU A 629 30.63 18.47 15.03
CA LEU A 629 31.74 17.54 15.31
C LEU A 629 32.21 16.78 14.07
N ALA A 630 31.34 16.49 13.11
CA ALA A 630 31.69 15.83 11.86
C ALA A 630 32.60 16.68 10.95
N ARG A 631 32.72 17.98 11.24
CA ARG A 631 33.53 18.91 10.45
C ARG A 631 35.00 18.46 10.38
N PRO A 632 35.61 18.43 9.17
CA PRO A 632 36.98 17.95 8.99
C PRO A 632 38.02 18.77 9.78
N GLU A 633 37.71 20.02 10.10
CA GLU A 633 38.55 20.92 10.89
C GLU A 633 38.90 20.30 12.27
N PHE A 634 37.98 19.57 12.91
CA PHE A 634 38.25 18.92 14.19
C PHE A 634 39.26 17.77 14.13
N ARG A 635 39.59 17.28 12.92
CA ARG A 635 40.61 16.25 12.73
C ARG A 635 42.01 16.73 13.08
N GLU A 636 42.29 18.02 12.90
CA GLU A 636 43.59 18.62 13.21
C GLU A 636 43.77 18.87 14.71
N PHE A 637 42.67 19.19 15.41
CA PHE A 637 42.70 19.55 16.82
C PHE A 637 42.58 18.36 17.77
N LEU A 638 41.87 17.31 17.35
CA LEU A 638 41.62 16.13 18.18
C LEU A 638 42.42 14.91 17.68
N PRO A 639 43.10 14.17 18.57
CA PRO A 639 43.89 13.00 18.21
C PRO A 639 42.98 11.82 17.88
N THR A 640 42.56 11.75 16.62
CA THR A 640 41.60 10.75 16.13
C THR A 640 42.30 9.53 15.53
N ARG A 641 41.65 8.36 15.62
CA ARG A 641 42.18 7.09 15.12
C ARG A 641 41.60 6.79 13.74
N VAL A 642 42.26 7.26 12.69
CA VAL A 642 41.79 7.22 11.29
C VAL A 642 41.50 5.78 10.79
N MET A 643 42.21 4.77 11.29
CA MET A 643 42.00 3.37 10.88
C MET A 643 40.77 2.71 11.49
N VAL A 644 40.09 3.35 12.46
CA VAL A 644 38.84 2.82 13.03
C VAL A 644 37.68 3.24 12.13
N ALA A 645 37.00 2.27 11.53
CA ALA A 645 35.86 2.51 10.65
C ALA A 645 34.61 2.83 11.48
N TYR A 646 34.30 4.12 11.67
CA TYR A 646 33.04 4.57 12.24
C TYR A 646 31.97 4.72 11.15
N PRO A 647 30.70 4.37 11.44
CA PRO A 647 29.61 4.54 10.46
C PRO A 647 29.23 6.00 10.22
N GLU A 648 29.54 6.89 11.17
CA GLU A 648 29.27 8.33 11.09
C GLU A 648 30.51 9.13 11.51
N PRO A 649 30.83 10.24 10.80
CA PRO A 649 32.10 10.95 10.96
C PRO A 649 32.25 11.72 12.28
N TRP A 650 31.18 12.04 13.01
CA TRP A 650 31.28 12.74 14.29
C TRP A 650 31.74 11.83 15.45
N MET A 651 31.56 10.52 15.29
CA MET A 651 31.81 9.53 16.33
C MET A 651 33.30 9.44 16.69
N ASP A 652 34.18 9.65 15.70
CA ASP A 652 35.62 9.62 15.91
C ASP A 652 36.09 10.77 16.83
N ARG A 653 35.47 11.94 16.76
CA ARG A 653 35.77 13.12 17.59
C ARG A 653 35.30 12.91 19.01
N VAL A 654 34.12 12.32 19.20
CA VAL A 654 33.59 12.02 20.54
C VAL A 654 34.45 10.96 21.23
N ASP A 655 34.80 9.87 20.55
CA ASP A 655 35.66 8.84 21.14
C ASP A 655 37.11 9.32 21.36
N ALA A 656 37.61 10.26 20.55
CA ALA A 656 38.89 10.93 20.82
C ALA A 656 38.79 11.85 22.05
N MET A 657 37.71 12.61 22.20
CA MET A 657 37.47 13.46 23.37
C MET A 657 37.38 12.65 24.65
N LYS A 658 36.66 11.52 24.63
CA LYS A 658 36.53 10.63 25.79
C LYS A 658 37.88 10.13 26.30
N LYS A 659 38.80 9.81 25.38
CA LYS A 659 40.18 9.43 25.72
C LYS A 659 40.99 10.61 26.24
N LEU A 660 40.88 11.79 25.62
CA LEU A 660 41.59 12.99 26.09
C LEU A 660 41.18 13.40 27.50
N GLN A 661 39.90 13.26 27.82
CA GLN A 661 39.33 13.71 29.09
C GLN A 661 39.27 12.62 30.17
N ASN A 662 39.81 11.42 29.89
CA ASN A 662 39.71 10.23 30.75
C ASN A 662 38.26 9.94 31.21
N TRP A 663 37.31 10.06 30.28
CA TRP A 663 35.91 9.67 30.47
C TRP A 663 35.76 8.15 30.25
N THR A 664 34.65 7.71 29.67
CA THR A 664 34.36 6.29 29.48
C THR A 664 35.14 5.69 28.31
N ASP A 665 35.69 4.48 28.50
CA ASP A 665 36.41 3.73 27.45
C ASP A 665 35.49 3.03 26.44
N THR A 666 34.20 2.90 26.75
CA THR A 666 33.19 2.28 25.87
C THR A 666 33.04 3.10 24.59
N SER A 667 33.08 2.51 23.39
CA SER A 667 32.90 3.27 22.15
C SER A 667 31.49 3.89 22.02
N VAL A 668 31.43 5.10 21.46
CA VAL A 668 30.17 5.81 21.15
C VAL A 668 29.27 5.04 20.17
N VAL A 669 29.81 4.06 19.43
CA VAL A 669 29.03 3.18 18.54
C VAL A 669 27.92 2.45 19.29
N HIS A 670 28.18 1.97 20.50
CA HIS A 670 27.16 1.27 21.28
C HIS A 670 26.03 2.19 21.71
N PHE A 671 26.34 3.44 22.10
CA PHE A 671 25.33 4.44 22.46
C PHE A 671 24.48 4.87 21.27
N ARG A 672 25.09 5.02 20.08
CA ARG A 672 24.34 5.24 18.83
C ARG A 672 23.39 4.07 18.53
N SER A 673 23.85 2.83 18.65
CA SER A 673 22.99 1.65 18.42
C SER A 673 21.84 1.58 19.41
N LEU A 674 22.09 1.86 20.70
CA LEU A 674 21.04 1.96 21.72
C LEU A 674 20.02 3.05 21.39
N ALA A 675 20.48 4.20 20.91
CA ALA A 675 19.61 5.30 20.51
C ALA A 675 18.71 4.91 19.33
N LEU A 676 19.28 4.35 18.25
CA LEU A 676 18.55 3.98 17.04
C LEU A 676 17.57 2.82 17.27
N PHE A 677 18.05 1.71 17.84
CA PHE A 677 17.22 0.53 18.06
C PHE A 677 16.18 0.77 19.15
N GLY A 678 16.53 1.52 20.20
CA GLY A 678 15.59 1.90 21.25
C GLY A 678 14.45 2.75 20.70
N GLU A 679 14.74 3.74 19.86
CA GLU A 679 13.72 4.56 19.22
C GLU A 679 12.77 3.73 18.34
N GLN A 680 13.32 2.89 17.46
CA GLN A 680 12.51 2.03 16.58
C GLN A 680 11.57 1.11 17.36
N LEU A 681 12.10 0.43 18.39
CA LEU A 681 11.31 -0.46 19.25
C LEU A 681 10.23 0.32 20.00
N LEU A 682 10.58 1.41 20.69
CA LEU A 682 9.61 2.15 21.50
C LEU A 682 8.55 2.85 20.67
N LEU A 683 8.88 3.37 19.48
CA LEU A 683 7.88 3.93 18.56
C LEU A 683 6.85 2.86 18.15
N SER A 684 7.31 1.67 17.79
CA SER A 684 6.41 0.57 17.40
C SER A 684 5.51 0.11 18.55
N ILE A 685 6.00 0.16 19.79
CA ILE A 685 5.21 -0.17 20.99
C ILE A 685 4.25 0.97 21.33
N ARG A 686 4.67 2.22 21.24
CA ARG A 686 3.84 3.37 21.61
C ARG A 686 2.67 3.57 20.66
N TYR A 687 2.91 3.44 19.35
CA TYR A 687 1.92 3.76 18.33
C TYR A 687 1.16 2.54 17.79
N GLY A 688 1.60 1.32 18.09
CA GLY A 688 0.78 0.12 17.90
C GLY A 688 -0.34 0.10 18.95
N ASN A 689 -1.59 -0.09 18.55
CA ASN A 689 -2.76 -0.16 19.44
C ASN A 689 -2.80 -1.49 20.22
N TRP A 690 -1.74 -1.81 20.96
CA TRP A 690 -1.57 -3.10 21.66
C TRP A 690 -2.67 -3.36 22.69
N SER A 691 -3.33 -2.33 23.21
CA SER A 691 -4.43 -2.50 24.17
C SER A 691 -5.61 -3.33 23.64
N ASP A 692 -5.87 -3.29 22.34
CA ASP A 692 -7.03 -3.94 21.70
C ASP A 692 -6.68 -5.29 21.04
N VAL A 693 -5.40 -5.67 21.04
CA VAL A 693 -4.91 -6.87 20.35
C VAL A 693 -5.09 -8.10 21.24
N TYR A 694 -5.83 -9.12 20.81
CA TYR A 694 -6.00 -10.35 21.59
C TYR A 694 -5.20 -11.54 21.06
N GLU A 695 -4.89 -11.53 19.76
CA GLU A 695 -4.20 -12.63 19.09
C GLU A 695 -2.67 -12.51 19.19
N SER A 696 -1.99 -13.64 19.31
CA SER A 696 -0.52 -13.68 19.42
C SER A 696 0.20 -13.51 18.07
N THR A 697 -0.51 -13.59 16.95
CA THR A 697 0.00 -13.47 15.57
C THR A 697 0.69 -12.13 15.32
N GLN A 698 0.10 -11.02 15.77
CA GLN A 698 0.68 -9.69 15.64
C GLN A 698 1.98 -9.54 16.47
N ALA A 699 2.00 -10.04 17.71
CA ALA A 699 3.20 -10.03 18.54
C ALA A 699 4.31 -10.94 17.97
N PHE A 700 3.92 -12.06 17.34
CA PHE A 700 4.82 -12.97 16.65
C PHE A 700 5.50 -12.27 15.46
N ASN A 701 4.72 -11.63 14.60
CA ASN A 701 5.24 -10.86 13.46
C ASN A 701 6.09 -9.68 13.92
N TRP A 702 5.68 -8.98 14.98
CA TRP A 702 6.46 -7.88 15.57
C TRP A 702 7.83 -8.34 16.05
N ALA A 703 7.89 -9.46 16.78
CA ALA A 703 9.14 -10.02 17.28
C ALA A 703 10.07 -10.42 16.11
N ARG A 704 9.55 -11.08 15.07
CA ARG A 704 10.35 -11.40 13.86
C ARG A 704 10.83 -10.15 13.13
N PHE A 705 9.95 -9.17 12.92
CA PHE A 705 10.25 -7.95 12.18
C PHE A 705 11.37 -7.14 12.85
N TRP A 706 11.32 -6.99 14.18
CA TRP A 706 12.25 -6.20 14.97
C TRP A 706 13.43 -7.01 15.57
N ARG A 707 13.59 -8.28 15.17
CA ARG A 707 14.64 -9.17 15.69
C ARG A 707 16.05 -8.57 15.63
N PRO A 708 16.52 -7.99 14.51
CA PRO A 708 17.86 -7.36 14.46
C PRO A 708 18.02 -6.21 15.45
N GLN A 709 16.98 -5.39 15.61
CA GLN A 709 16.98 -4.22 16.49
C GLN A 709 17.00 -4.65 17.96
N ALA A 710 16.18 -5.63 18.34
CA ALA A 710 16.14 -6.17 19.69
C ALA A 710 17.48 -6.80 20.09
N GLN A 711 18.04 -7.69 19.24
CA GLN A 711 19.34 -8.31 19.50
C GLN A 711 20.48 -7.28 19.51
N GLY A 712 20.45 -6.32 18.58
CA GLY A 712 21.41 -5.22 18.51
C GLY A 712 21.36 -4.33 19.76
N TYR A 713 20.18 -4.05 20.28
CA TYR A 713 19.99 -3.30 21.52
C TYR A 713 20.55 -4.06 22.72
N ILE A 714 20.23 -5.35 22.88
CA ILE A 714 20.75 -6.19 23.98
C ILE A 714 22.28 -6.22 23.97
N HIS A 715 22.89 -6.44 22.80
CA HIS A 715 24.35 -6.45 22.66
C HIS A 715 24.97 -5.08 23.00
N ALA A 716 24.40 -3.99 22.47
CA ALA A 716 24.90 -2.65 22.75
C ALA A 716 24.73 -2.25 24.22
N TYR A 717 23.64 -2.69 24.87
CA TYR A 717 23.37 -2.46 26.27
C TYR A 717 24.42 -3.15 27.14
N ARG A 718 24.67 -4.44 26.89
CA ARG A 718 25.74 -5.20 27.55
C ARG A 718 27.11 -4.54 27.37
N ALA A 719 27.42 -4.10 26.15
CA ALA A 719 28.69 -3.44 25.88
C ALA A 719 28.86 -2.12 26.64
N ALA A 720 27.78 -1.36 26.87
CA ALA A 720 27.79 -0.10 27.60
C ALA A 720 27.73 -0.28 29.13
N THR A 721 26.74 -1.00 29.64
CA THR A 721 26.45 -1.11 31.08
C THR A 721 27.12 -2.31 31.75
N GLY A 722 27.48 -3.35 30.98
CA GLY A 722 28.00 -4.62 31.49
C GLY A 722 26.94 -5.65 31.87
N VAL A 723 25.66 -5.29 31.86
CA VAL A 723 24.53 -6.19 32.19
C VAL A 723 24.09 -6.94 30.93
N ASP A 724 24.00 -8.27 31.02
CA ASP A 724 23.55 -9.11 29.92
C ASP A 724 22.06 -9.46 30.07
N LEU A 725 21.22 -8.88 29.20
CA LEU A 725 19.78 -9.09 29.19
C LEU A 725 19.36 -10.40 28.50
N SER A 726 20.30 -11.13 27.88
CA SER A 726 20.02 -12.39 27.17
C SER A 726 19.99 -13.64 28.06
N VAL A 727 20.37 -13.49 29.33
CA VAL A 727 20.43 -14.58 30.31
C VAL A 727 19.03 -14.87 30.86
N ASP A 728 18.64 -16.15 30.91
CA ASP A 728 17.29 -16.57 31.31
C ASP A 728 17.01 -16.34 32.81
N GLY A 729 18.07 -16.12 33.61
CA GLY A 729 17.96 -15.74 35.01
C GLY A 729 17.64 -14.25 35.16
N ALA A 730 16.42 -13.92 35.57
CA ALA A 730 16.09 -12.57 35.99
C ALA A 730 16.89 -12.23 37.26
N ASP A 731 17.70 -11.18 37.20
CA ASP A 731 18.21 -10.50 38.39
C ASP A 731 17.39 -9.21 38.56
N PRO A 732 16.36 -9.22 39.43
CA PRO A 732 15.47 -8.07 39.61
C PRO A 732 16.22 -6.81 40.02
N ALA A 733 17.37 -6.95 40.69
CA ALA A 733 18.21 -5.82 41.06
C ALA A 733 18.91 -5.24 39.83
N ALA A 734 19.51 -6.08 38.98
CA ALA A 734 20.16 -5.62 37.75
C ALA A 734 19.16 -5.03 36.74
N ASP A 735 17.98 -5.64 36.62
CA ASP A 735 16.94 -5.22 35.67
C ASP A 735 16.31 -3.86 36.02
N SER A 736 16.22 -3.54 37.32
CA SER A 736 15.67 -2.27 37.81
C SER A 736 16.72 -1.20 38.04
N THR A 737 18.02 -1.53 37.96
CA THR A 737 19.09 -0.56 38.17
C THR A 737 19.19 0.40 36.99
N LEU A 738 19.15 1.70 37.28
CA LEU A 738 19.26 2.76 36.28
C LEU A 738 20.55 2.65 35.45
N PRO A 739 20.50 2.83 34.11
CA PRO A 739 21.69 2.73 33.27
C PRO A 739 22.80 3.71 33.66
N SER A 740 22.44 4.94 34.04
CA SER A 740 23.40 5.96 34.51
C SER A 740 24.20 5.51 35.75
N VAL A 741 23.58 4.76 36.65
CA VAL A 741 24.25 4.21 37.84
C VAL A 741 25.25 3.14 37.44
N LEU A 742 24.88 2.24 36.51
CA LEU A 742 25.76 1.21 35.97
C LEU A 742 26.97 1.83 35.23
N LEU A 743 26.72 2.86 34.42
CA LEU A 743 27.76 3.60 33.71
C LEU A 743 28.72 4.30 34.68
N ARG A 744 28.21 4.92 35.75
CA ARG A 744 29.04 5.53 36.79
C ARG A 744 29.89 4.49 37.54
N GLN A 745 29.30 3.35 37.92
CA GLN A 745 30.04 2.27 38.57
C GLN A 745 31.20 1.78 37.69
N ARG A 746 30.94 1.62 36.39
CA ARG A 746 31.96 1.20 35.43
C ARG A 746 33.06 2.25 35.25
N LEU A 747 32.71 3.54 35.18
CA LEU A 747 33.71 4.62 35.13
C LEU A 747 34.59 4.63 36.39
N THR A 748 34.00 4.46 37.57
CA THR A 748 34.76 4.35 38.83
C THR A 748 35.69 3.13 38.81
N GLN A 749 35.23 1.97 38.32
CA GLN A 749 36.06 0.78 38.17
C GLN A 749 37.20 0.98 37.16
N GLN A 750 36.95 1.71 36.08
CA GLN A 750 37.97 2.07 35.10
C GLN A 750 39.05 2.94 35.75
N HIS A 751 38.66 3.98 36.50
CA HIS A 751 39.60 4.84 37.23
C HIS A 751 40.35 4.12 38.36
N GLN A 752 39.81 3.03 38.91
CA GLN A 752 40.52 2.18 39.87
C GLN A 752 41.56 1.27 39.22
N ARG A 753 41.41 0.96 37.92
CA ARG A 753 42.31 0.09 37.16
C ARG A 753 43.43 0.85 36.44
N ALA A 754 43.19 2.11 36.10
CA ALA A 754 44.17 3.03 35.53
C ALA A 754 45.08 3.60 36.62
#